data_AF-A0A9D1AUV9-F1
#
_entry.id   AF-A0A9D1AUV9-F1
#
_cell.length_a   1.000
_cell.length_b   1.000
_cell.length_c   1.000
_cell.angle_alpha   90.00
_cell.angle_beta   90.00
_cell.angle_gamma   90.00
#
_symmetry.space_group_name_H-M   'P 1'
#
loop_
_entity.id
_entity.type
_entity.pdbx_description
1 polymer ?
#
loop_
_entity_poly.entity_id
_entity_poly.type
_entity_poly.pdbx_seq_one_letter_code
_entity_poly.pdbx_strand_id
1 'polypeptide(L)'
;MGPGAGLGGLRSAAWPGRDPAGGWAGAVGGGAAAPGAGAGPAPGRPGAAAGRAHQPDRSPDLGGDLEGAAGRRGRAHGDRGGPRSSSGRARRSGGPDRVGEASGGGIPGGDARGGDVDRVLAALTLPLLPAWLLVTALHPRLRVDLRERWGLSAPLAQPGSIWIHGASVGEIRAAARLLPHLPRPILLTADTDTGAQEARRIAGGRIGVTAQIRPVDHGLVLAALWAEARPRIVIFIEGTFWPSLAWRARRAGVAVVRLGTRASARTRRAGPLLRWWWWPTDVVLARDEASAQWLRSVQGAPVEVAGDLKALAIPIEPSPLRFEGPFVVGASTRDGDEARLLDATEGLGLQVLLAPRHLDRIGAIEAACRARGRIQVRRSELPDGAVPAGIDVVILDTLGELHRCLAGARLVLIGGTFDPAIGGHTPWEAAMAGSPVVAGPHGHAQGGAFEAVGAVRVHGGAGPGGLADVVQRMHRAPVVPAPARGEGSRLVEALEAHLGPPAPEVAPRPWAIPLALALGLGLSARDVAHGLGLQRSCLLPVPVISVGSTNARSPGRTSTVRALVAVLAQRGHRVGVALRGYRRQRPGRDVRLSTETSLAADLGDEGALLAAAGALVAAGPDRVACGRALVAAGVSVVVLDDGLGQRRLHRDLDLAVIDARFPAARGLLPAGERRELAAVPAWVDLVLVHHGGGLFQAEGLPVIRSPGPWQQASGPSDPPDGPVLAFCGIGRPADFLASLDRPVAAFVALADHQPLTAAFAESLRARAGGLPLVCTAKDAVRLPSSLRGVTWWRDVSVSLPSALLSRLPPYQDS
;
A
#
# COMPACT_ATOMS: atom_id res chain seq x y z
N MET A 1 38.99 -19.71 1.11
CA MET A 1 39.84 -19.93 2.30
C MET A 1 39.44 -18.91 3.35
N GLY A 2 38.84 -19.35 4.46
CA GLY A 2 38.82 -18.58 5.71
C GLY A 2 40.06 -18.93 6.55
N PRO A 3 40.29 -18.34 7.74
CA PRO A 3 39.23 -18.12 8.75
C PRO A 3 39.31 -16.77 9.51
N GLY A 4 38.39 -16.61 10.47
CA GLY A 4 37.97 -15.37 11.14
C GLY A 4 38.96 -14.65 12.06
N ALA A 5 38.56 -13.43 12.44
CA ALA A 5 39.06 -12.69 13.59
C ALA A 5 37.89 -11.87 14.18
N GLY A 6 37.82 -11.85 15.52
CA GLY A 6 36.61 -11.58 16.29
C GLY A 6 36.06 -10.15 16.25
N LEU A 7 34.78 -10.08 16.61
CA LEU A 7 34.08 -8.86 17.01
C LEU A 7 34.73 -8.29 18.28
N GLY A 8 35.72 -7.43 18.08
CA GLY A 8 36.38 -6.67 19.13
C GLY A 8 35.54 -5.47 19.57
N GLY A 9 35.31 -5.40 20.89
CA GLY A 9 35.22 -4.17 21.68
C GLY A 9 34.23 -3.10 21.21
N LEU A 10 33.02 -3.13 21.78
CA LEU A 10 32.20 -1.93 21.94
C LEU A 10 33.04 -0.83 22.61
N ARG A 11 33.31 0.26 21.89
CA ARG A 11 33.95 1.45 22.48
C ARG A 11 32.99 2.09 23.48
N SER A 12 33.23 1.89 24.77
CA SER A 12 32.68 2.74 25.82
C SER A 12 33.47 4.04 25.85
N ALA A 13 33.07 5.02 25.03
CA ALA A 13 33.54 6.38 25.20
C ALA A 13 32.76 7.00 26.37
N ALA A 14 33.33 6.93 27.57
CA ALA A 14 32.94 7.83 28.65
C ALA A 14 33.31 9.25 28.22
N TRP A 15 32.37 10.17 28.45
CA TRP A 15 32.56 11.60 28.21
C TRP A 15 33.79 12.11 28.96
N PRO A 16 34.64 12.99 28.39
CA PRO A 16 35.83 13.46 29.06
C PRO A 16 35.45 14.37 30.24
N GLY A 17 35.38 13.77 31.43
CA GLY A 17 35.42 14.47 32.71
C GLY A 17 36.86 14.77 33.07
N ARG A 18 37.16 16.04 33.36
CA ARG A 18 38.45 16.45 33.93
C ARG A 18 38.58 15.83 35.33
N ASP A 19 39.72 15.18 35.58
CA ASP A 19 40.15 14.78 36.92
C ASP A 19 40.14 15.98 37.88
N PRO A 20 39.76 15.73 39.14
CA PRO A 20 40.53 16.26 40.24
C PRO A 20 41.10 15.10 41.06
N ALA A 21 42.42 15.10 41.15
CA ALA A 21 43.17 14.35 42.14
C ALA A 21 42.71 14.71 43.57
N GLY A 22 42.75 13.71 44.47
CA GLY A 22 42.60 13.92 45.91
C GLY A 22 42.05 12.68 46.59
N GLY A 23 42.95 11.85 47.14
CA GLY A 23 42.59 10.59 47.76
C GLY A 23 41.73 10.72 49.03
N TRP A 24 41.29 9.57 49.54
CA TRP A 24 41.54 9.10 50.89
C TRP A 24 41.05 7.64 51.01
N ALA A 25 41.84 6.83 51.69
CA ALA A 25 41.52 5.47 52.09
C ALA A 25 40.54 5.48 53.27
N GLY A 26 39.68 4.46 53.38
CA GLY A 26 38.85 4.26 54.57
C GLY A 26 37.88 3.10 54.43
N ALA A 27 38.01 2.12 55.30
CA ALA A 27 37.29 0.85 55.32
C ALA A 27 36.05 0.87 56.24
N VAL A 28 35.29 -0.25 56.18
CA VAL A 28 34.39 -0.81 57.22
C VAL A 28 32.95 -0.26 57.35
N GLY A 29 31.97 -1.14 56.99
CA GLY A 29 30.96 -1.70 57.91
C GLY A 29 29.72 -0.90 58.36
N GLY A 30 28.54 -1.46 58.05
CA GLY A 30 27.45 -1.67 59.03
C GLY A 30 26.37 -0.59 59.21
N GLY A 31 25.10 -1.04 59.30
CA GLY A 31 24.14 -0.45 60.24
C GLY A 31 22.87 0.21 59.67
N ALA A 32 21.74 -0.44 59.97
CA ALA A 32 20.32 -0.05 59.94
C ALA A 32 19.93 1.42 60.23
N ALA A 33 18.79 1.88 59.67
CA ALA A 33 17.54 2.15 60.42
C ALA A 33 16.48 2.91 59.57
N ALA A 34 15.21 2.57 59.81
CA ALA A 34 13.99 3.24 59.32
C ALA A 34 13.65 4.51 60.14
N PRO A 35 12.62 5.29 59.75
CA PRO A 35 11.22 5.08 60.23
C PRO A 35 10.19 5.18 59.07
N GLY A 36 8.99 4.56 59.03
CA GLY A 36 7.88 4.41 60.01
C GLY A 36 6.93 5.62 59.92
N ALA A 37 5.59 5.59 59.80
CA ALA A 37 4.55 4.57 59.68
C ALA A 37 3.17 5.28 59.46
N GLY A 38 2.12 4.51 59.08
CA GLY A 38 0.68 4.86 59.23
C GLY A 38 -0.20 4.34 58.07
N ALA A 39 -0.62 3.06 58.00
CA ALA A 39 -1.78 2.39 58.65
C ALA A 39 -3.15 2.92 58.17
N GLY A 40 -4.16 2.18 57.65
CA GLY A 40 -4.59 0.77 57.51
C GLY A 40 -6.16 0.81 57.34
N PRO A 41 -6.97 -0.26 57.38
CA PRO A 41 -6.75 -1.69 57.14
C PRO A 41 -7.84 -2.39 56.27
N ALA A 42 -7.64 -3.69 56.00
CA ALA A 42 -8.64 -4.68 55.58
C ALA A 42 -8.76 -5.79 56.65
N PRO A 43 -9.79 -6.66 56.56
CA PRO A 43 -9.59 -8.10 56.82
C PRO A 43 -10.44 -8.96 55.84
N GLY A 44 -10.25 -10.26 55.59
CA GLY A 44 -9.38 -11.32 56.09
C GLY A 44 -9.93 -12.68 55.59
N ARG A 45 -9.06 -13.64 55.26
CA ARG A 45 -9.36 -15.06 54.92
C ARG A 45 -9.61 -15.91 56.19
N PRO A 46 -10.08 -17.16 56.08
CA PRO A 46 -9.20 -18.36 56.09
C PRO A 46 -9.71 -19.44 55.09
N GLY A 47 -9.14 -20.63 54.82
CA GLY A 47 -8.10 -21.50 55.37
C GLY A 47 -8.20 -22.88 54.66
N ALA A 48 -7.16 -23.71 54.73
CA ALA A 48 -6.90 -24.91 53.93
C ALA A 48 -7.60 -26.22 54.39
N ALA A 49 -7.60 -27.27 53.53
CA ALA A 49 -7.13 -28.66 53.81
C ALA A 49 -7.82 -29.76 52.94
N ALA A 50 -7.13 -30.91 52.84
CA ALA A 50 -7.32 -32.07 51.96
C ALA A 50 -8.44 -33.07 52.34
N GLY A 51 -8.81 -33.99 51.43
CA GLY A 51 -9.61 -35.19 51.75
C GLY A 51 -10.02 -36.03 50.52
N ARG A 52 -9.91 -37.37 50.64
CA ARG A 52 -10.03 -38.42 49.60
C ARG A 52 -11.47 -38.90 49.33
N ALA A 53 -11.65 -39.49 48.14
CA ALA A 53 -12.40 -40.72 47.75
C ALA A 53 -13.89 -40.92 48.15
N HIS A 54 -14.76 -41.15 47.15
CA HIS A 54 -15.48 -42.43 46.97
C HIS A 54 -16.39 -42.44 45.71
N GLN A 55 -16.29 -43.52 44.93
CA GLN A 55 -17.31 -44.05 43.99
C GLN A 55 -18.27 -44.97 44.77
N PRO A 56 -19.50 -45.27 44.31
CA PRO A 56 -19.76 -46.37 43.33
C PRO A 56 -20.94 -46.06 42.34
N ASP A 57 -20.89 -46.47 41.07
CA ASP A 57 -21.29 -47.76 40.45
C ASP A 57 -22.79 -47.87 40.07
N ARG A 58 -23.06 -48.11 38.78
CA ARG A 58 -24.04 -49.07 38.22
C ARG A 58 -24.18 -48.93 36.68
N SER A 59 -23.78 -50.00 35.99
CA SER A 59 -24.15 -50.37 34.61
C SER A 59 -25.64 -50.78 34.52
N PRO A 60 -26.17 -51.06 33.31
CA PRO A 60 -26.04 -52.43 32.79
C PRO A 60 -25.69 -52.54 31.29
N ASP A 61 -25.06 -53.68 31.00
CA ASP A 61 -24.77 -54.31 29.70
C ASP A 61 -26.02 -54.62 28.85
N LEU A 62 -25.77 -54.76 27.54
CA LEU A 62 -26.15 -55.86 26.62
C LEU A 62 -25.39 -55.54 25.30
N GLY A 63 -24.52 -56.35 24.68
CA GLY A 63 -24.27 -57.80 24.69
C GLY A 63 -24.43 -58.35 23.25
N GLY A 64 -23.36 -58.95 22.69
CA GLY A 64 -23.34 -59.68 21.39
C GLY A 64 -22.42 -59.04 20.33
N ASP A 65 -21.15 -59.40 20.09
CA ASP A 65 -20.46 -60.71 19.99
C ASP A 65 -21.11 -61.62 18.91
N LEU A 66 -20.43 -62.25 17.92
CA LEU A 66 -19.05 -62.71 17.77
C LEU A 66 -18.79 -63.21 16.31
N GLU A 67 -17.50 -63.37 15.99
CA GLU A 67 -16.89 -64.43 15.12
C GLU A 67 -17.15 -64.43 13.61
N GLY A 68 -16.23 -64.87 12.73
CA GLY A 68 -14.92 -65.51 12.83
C GLY A 68 -14.40 -65.71 11.39
N ALA A 69 -13.13 -65.47 11.10
CA ALA A 69 -12.06 -66.48 11.06
C ALA A 69 -11.84 -67.20 9.70
N ALA A 70 -10.57 -67.18 9.29
CA ALA A 70 -9.79 -68.26 8.66
C ALA A 70 -9.74 -68.42 7.12
N GLY A 71 -8.50 -68.59 6.64
CA GLY A 71 -8.12 -69.56 5.60
C GLY A 71 -7.49 -68.96 4.33
N ARG A 72 -6.15 -68.84 4.21
CA ARG A 72 -5.15 -69.86 3.80
C ARG A 72 -4.95 -70.08 2.27
N ARG A 73 -3.67 -69.97 1.88
CA ARG A 73 -2.93 -70.61 0.75
C ARG A 73 -3.20 -70.04 -0.66
N GLY A 74 -2.20 -69.81 -1.52
CA GLY A 74 -0.75 -69.97 -1.38
C GLY A 74 0.01 -69.83 -2.72
N ARG A 75 1.34 -70.02 -2.62
CA ARG A 75 2.34 -70.39 -3.66
C ARG A 75 2.61 -69.37 -4.78
N ALA A 76 3.80 -69.24 -5.36
CA ALA A 76 5.18 -69.65 -5.08
C ALA A 76 6.07 -69.08 -6.22
N HIS A 77 7.39 -69.11 -6.03
CA HIS A 77 8.50 -68.91 -7.00
C HIS A 77 8.88 -67.44 -7.26
N GLY A 78 10.14 -67.03 -7.21
CA GLY A 78 11.43 -67.68 -6.95
C GLY A 78 12.48 -66.57 -7.20
N ASP A 79 13.26 -66.17 -6.20
CA ASP A 79 14.55 -66.72 -5.80
C ASP A 79 15.74 -66.19 -6.61
N ARG A 80 16.89 -66.11 -5.92
CA ARG A 80 18.24 -65.64 -6.28
C ARG A 80 18.44 -64.12 -6.16
N GLY A 81 19.31 -63.61 -5.30
CA GLY A 81 20.23 -64.20 -4.35
C GLY A 81 20.95 -63.06 -3.62
N GLY A 82 21.17 -63.22 -2.31
CA GLY A 82 21.99 -62.30 -1.52
C GLY A 82 23.50 -62.51 -1.77
N PRO A 83 24.38 -62.31 -0.77
CA PRO A 83 24.08 -61.79 0.56
C PRO A 83 25.18 -60.89 1.19
N ARG A 84 24.86 -60.39 2.40
CA ARG A 84 25.75 -60.25 3.58
C ARG A 84 26.81 -59.14 3.54
N SER A 85 27.12 -58.45 4.64
CA SER A 85 26.69 -58.59 6.04
C SER A 85 27.20 -57.41 6.86
N SER A 86 26.52 -57.22 8.01
CA SER A 86 27.08 -56.88 9.34
C SER A 86 27.78 -55.52 9.47
N SER A 87 27.58 -54.70 10.50
CA SER A 87 26.92 -54.82 11.80
C SER A 87 27.23 -53.52 12.52
N GLY A 88 26.46 -53.16 13.55
CA GLY A 88 26.99 -52.27 14.59
C GLY A 88 26.12 -51.08 14.91
N ARG A 89 25.11 -51.35 15.73
CA ARG A 89 24.34 -50.39 16.53
C ARG A 89 25.30 -49.60 17.46
N ALA A 90 25.16 -48.27 17.55
CA ALA A 90 25.06 -47.54 18.83
C ALA A 90 24.97 -46.01 18.67
N ARG A 91 23.79 -45.50 19.01
CA ARG A 91 23.41 -44.19 19.60
C ARG A 91 24.51 -43.12 19.80
N ARG A 92 24.23 -41.89 19.33
CA ARG A 92 24.06 -40.67 20.16
C ARG A 92 23.61 -39.44 19.34
N SER A 93 22.53 -38.83 19.82
CA SER A 93 22.08 -37.42 19.76
C SER A 93 22.81 -36.39 18.88
N GLY A 94 22.05 -35.67 18.03
CA GLY A 94 22.36 -34.29 17.61
C GLY A 94 21.70 -33.81 16.31
N GLY A 95 20.69 -32.93 16.41
CA GLY A 95 20.32 -31.84 15.46
C GLY A 95 19.80 -32.17 14.05
N PRO A 96 18.69 -31.57 13.58
CA PRO A 96 18.29 -31.65 12.18
C PRO A 96 18.95 -30.51 11.38
N ASP A 97 20.03 -30.84 10.69
CA ASP A 97 20.48 -30.14 9.48
C ASP A 97 20.20 -31.04 8.28
N ARG A 98 19.86 -30.40 7.14
CA ARG A 98 19.66 -30.93 5.78
C ARG A 98 18.20 -31.17 5.37
N VAL A 99 17.68 -30.11 4.77
CA VAL A 99 16.65 -30.10 3.71
C VAL A 99 16.95 -31.21 2.70
N GLY A 100 16.00 -32.12 2.56
CA GLY A 100 16.04 -33.20 1.58
C GLY A 100 15.87 -32.67 0.16
N GLU A 101 16.79 -33.08 -0.71
CA GLU A 101 16.61 -33.12 -2.15
C GLU A 101 15.39 -33.99 -2.48
N ALA A 102 14.34 -33.37 -3.01
CA ALA A 102 13.26 -34.06 -3.68
C ALA A 102 13.42 -33.86 -5.20
N SER A 103 13.98 -34.89 -5.83
CA SER A 103 13.71 -35.38 -7.19
C SER A 103 13.21 -34.36 -8.22
N GLY A 104 14.13 -33.90 -9.06
CA GLY A 104 13.85 -33.18 -10.29
C GLY A 104 13.14 -34.06 -11.32
N GLY A 105 11.89 -33.72 -11.63
CA GLY A 105 11.30 -33.97 -12.94
C GLY A 105 11.64 -32.80 -13.86
N GLY A 106 12.54 -33.04 -14.81
CA GLY A 106 13.08 -32.00 -15.68
C GLY A 106 12.02 -31.33 -16.56
N ILE A 107 11.95 -30.00 -16.47
CA ILE A 107 11.41 -29.13 -17.52
C ILE A 107 12.55 -28.88 -18.52
N PRO A 108 12.36 -29.01 -19.85
CA PRO A 108 13.43 -28.77 -20.80
C PRO A 108 13.78 -27.28 -20.86
N GLY A 109 15.02 -26.95 -20.46
CA GLY A 109 15.84 -25.85 -20.96
C GLY A 109 15.23 -24.43 -20.99
N GLY A 110 15.39 -23.67 -19.90
CA GLY A 110 14.97 -22.27 -19.84
C GLY A 110 15.84 -21.30 -19.04
N ASP A 111 16.97 -21.72 -18.45
CA ASP A 111 17.61 -20.91 -17.38
C ASP A 111 18.91 -20.16 -17.75
N ALA A 112 19.22 -20.00 -19.04
CA ALA A 112 20.39 -19.19 -19.45
C ALA A 112 20.08 -18.07 -20.46
N ARG A 113 18.87 -18.02 -21.06
CA ARG A 113 18.53 -17.06 -22.13
C ARG A 113 17.65 -15.89 -21.70
N GLY A 114 17.13 -15.90 -20.47
CA GLY A 114 16.23 -14.83 -19.99
C GLY A 114 16.92 -13.47 -19.99
N GLY A 115 18.13 -13.38 -19.41
CA GLY A 115 18.86 -12.14 -19.14
C GLY A 115 19.19 -11.27 -20.35
N ASP A 116 19.26 -11.87 -21.54
CA ASP A 116 19.56 -11.16 -22.79
C ASP A 116 18.31 -10.54 -23.43
N VAL A 117 17.12 -11.11 -23.25
CA VAL A 117 15.91 -10.62 -23.92
C VAL A 117 15.57 -9.20 -23.50
N ASP A 118 15.73 -8.85 -22.23
CA ASP A 118 15.42 -7.51 -21.74
C ASP A 118 16.44 -6.47 -22.17
N ARG A 119 17.71 -6.88 -22.27
CA ARG A 119 18.78 -6.03 -22.81
C ARG A 119 18.60 -5.84 -24.30
N VAL A 120 18.17 -6.88 -25.01
CA VAL A 120 17.85 -6.84 -26.45
C VAL A 120 16.60 -6.00 -26.68
N LEU A 121 15.51 -6.20 -25.94
CA LEU A 121 14.31 -5.38 -26.01
C LEU A 121 14.64 -3.93 -25.69
N ALA A 122 15.34 -3.65 -24.58
CA ALA A 122 15.78 -2.32 -24.25
C ALA A 122 16.65 -1.72 -25.37
N ALA A 123 17.62 -2.45 -25.92
CA ALA A 123 18.47 -1.98 -27.02
C ALA A 123 17.70 -1.71 -28.31
N LEU A 124 16.72 -2.54 -28.65
CA LEU A 124 15.86 -2.38 -29.83
C LEU A 124 14.87 -1.23 -29.66
N THR A 125 14.37 -0.99 -28.45
CA THR A 125 13.39 0.07 -28.16
C THR A 125 14.03 1.41 -27.78
N LEU A 126 15.30 1.44 -27.36
CA LEU A 126 16.04 2.65 -27.03
C LEU A 126 16.05 3.69 -28.16
N PRO A 127 16.36 3.34 -29.43
CA PRO A 127 16.32 4.31 -30.54
C PRO A 127 14.89 4.79 -30.86
N LEU A 128 13.86 4.07 -30.40
CA LEU A 128 12.46 4.46 -30.58
C LEU A 128 11.99 5.46 -29.51
N LEU A 129 12.72 5.62 -28.40
CA LEU A 129 12.33 6.55 -27.32
C LEU A 129 12.21 8.00 -27.79
N PRO A 130 13.14 8.60 -28.56
CA PRO A 130 12.99 9.97 -29.04
C PRO A 130 11.78 10.13 -29.96
N ALA A 131 11.53 9.15 -30.83
CA ALA A 131 10.34 9.14 -31.69
C ALA A 131 9.06 9.03 -30.87
N TRP A 132 9.05 8.19 -29.83
CA TRP A 132 7.89 8.06 -28.94
C TRP A 132 7.69 9.31 -28.08
N LEU A 133 8.76 9.98 -27.66
CA LEU A 133 8.71 11.28 -26.98
C LEU A 133 8.11 12.32 -27.90
N LEU A 134 8.54 12.36 -29.17
CA LEU A 134 7.97 13.27 -30.16
C LEU A 134 6.49 12.98 -30.42
N VAL A 135 6.10 11.72 -30.62
CA VAL A 135 4.70 11.33 -30.84
C VAL A 135 3.82 11.68 -29.63
N THR A 136 4.27 11.35 -28.41
CA THR A 136 3.53 11.67 -27.18
C THR A 136 3.45 13.19 -26.95
N ALA A 137 4.54 13.92 -27.22
CA ALA A 137 4.59 15.37 -27.12
C ALA A 137 3.79 16.07 -28.22
N LEU A 138 3.54 15.44 -29.37
CA LEU A 138 2.75 16.03 -30.45
C LEU A 138 1.26 15.71 -30.36
N HIS A 139 0.89 14.55 -29.82
CA HIS A 139 -0.49 14.08 -29.79
C HIS A 139 -1.31 14.75 -28.66
N PRO A 140 -2.37 15.53 -28.95
CA PRO A 140 -3.07 16.36 -27.96
C PRO A 140 -3.55 15.61 -26.71
N ARG A 141 -4.00 14.36 -26.86
CA ARG A 141 -4.43 13.51 -25.74
C ARG A 141 -3.26 13.01 -24.87
N LEU A 142 -2.12 12.68 -25.48
CA LEU A 142 -0.96 12.13 -24.75
C LEU A 142 -0.08 13.22 -24.14
N ARG A 143 -0.29 14.49 -24.53
CA ARG A 143 0.36 15.66 -23.93
C ARG A 143 -0.05 15.88 -22.47
N VAL A 144 -1.24 15.42 -22.10
CA VAL A 144 -1.72 15.45 -20.72
C VAL A 144 -0.86 14.46 -19.91
N ASP A 145 -0.32 14.91 -18.78
CA ASP A 145 0.54 14.14 -17.89
C ASP A 145 1.84 13.60 -18.53
N LEU A 146 2.41 14.29 -19.54
CA LEU A 146 3.68 13.90 -20.19
C LEU A 146 4.80 13.59 -19.20
N ARG A 147 4.92 14.40 -18.13
CA ARG A 147 5.97 14.19 -17.12
C ARG A 147 5.79 12.86 -16.39
N GLU A 148 4.55 12.43 -16.11
CA GLU A 148 4.28 11.13 -15.51
C GLU A 148 4.53 10.00 -16.52
N ARG A 149 4.09 10.17 -17.78
CA ARG A 149 4.30 9.20 -18.87
C ARG A 149 5.79 8.92 -19.12
N TRP A 150 6.65 9.91 -18.93
CA TRP A 150 8.10 9.79 -19.11
C TRP A 150 8.88 9.54 -17.82
N GLY A 151 8.19 9.28 -16.70
CA GLY A 151 8.84 9.02 -15.41
C GLY A 151 9.64 10.21 -14.86
N LEU A 152 9.32 11.42 -15.32
CA LEU A 152 9.93 12.70 -14.92
C LEU A 152 9.20 13.37 -13.75
N SER A 153 8.02 12.85 -13.37
CA SER A 153 7.30 13.25 -12.17
C SER A 153 7.82 12.49 -10.94
N ALA A 154 7.68 13.11 -9.75
CA ALA A 154 7.95 12.41 -8.50
C ALA A 154 6.98 11.22 -8.37
N PRO A 155 7.46 9.98 -8.19
CA PRO A 155 6.55 8.84 -8.10
C PRO A 155 5.66 8.97 -6.86
N LEU A 156 4.35 8.72 -7.03
CA LEU A 156 3.39 8.67 -5.93
C LEU A 156 3.27 7.27 -5.31
N ALA A 157 4.13 6.33 -5.73
CA ALA A 157 4.14 4.98 -5.21
C ALA A 157 4.72 4.94 -3.79
N GLN A 158 4.17 4.05 -2.96
CA GLN A 158 4.74 3.70 -1.66
C GLN A 158 5.51 2.37 -1.79
N PRO A 159 6.63 2.19 -1.05
CA PRO A 159 7.38 0.95 -1.07
C PRO A 159 6.55 -0.25 -0.60
N GLY A 160 6.74 -1.39 -1.26
CA GLY A 160 5.99 -2.61 -0.93
C GLY A 160 4.57 -2.60 -1.50
N SER A 161 4.30 -1.76 -2.50
CA SER A 161 2.96 -1.63 -3.06
C SER A 161 2.54 -2.87 -3.84
N ILE A 162 1.26 -3.22 -3.74
CA ILE A 162 0.60 -4.09 -4.71
C ILE A 162 0.36 -3.25 -5.96
N TRP A 163 0.98 -3.60 -7.08
CA TRP A 163 0.83 -2.85 -8.32
C TRP A 163 -0.30 -3.46 -9.14
N ILE A 164 -1.40 -2.72 -9.30
CA ILE A 164 -2.54 -3.13 -10.13
C ILE A 164 -2.63 -2.22 -11.36
N HIS A 165 -2.73 -2.83 -12.53
CA HIS A 165 -2.84 -2.12 -13.80
C HIS A 165 -4.12 -2.47 -14.56
N GLY A 166 -4.85 -1.45 -15.02
CA GLY A 166 -6.00 -1.60 -15.94
C GLY A 166 -5.96 -0.56 -17.06
N ALA A 167 -6.22 -0.94 -18.30
CA ALA A 167 -6.16 -0.05 -19.47
C ALA A 167 -7.33 0.95 -19.55
N SER A 168 -8.51 0.52 -19.09
CA SER A 168 -9.76 1.27 -19.27
C SER A 168 -10.45 1.66 -17.95
N VAL A 169 -11.39 2.60 -18.01
CA VAL A 169 -12.24 2.98 -16.87
C VAL A 169 -12.99 1.77 -16.30
N GLY A 170 -13.44 0.85 -17.16
CA GLY A 170 -14.12 -0.38 -16.74
C GLY A 170 -13.23 -1.30 -15.93
N GLU A 171 -11.98 -1.50 -16.35
CA GLU A 171 -10.99 -2.32 -15.66
C GLU A 171 -10.56 -1.70 -14.33
N ILE A 172 -10.37 -0.37 -14.29
CA ILE A 172 -10.04 0.34 -13.05
C ILE A 172 -11.18 0.24 -12.04
N ARG A 173 -12.45 0.34 -12.48
CA ARG A 173 -13.62 0.12 -11.61
C ARG A 173 -13.71 -1.33 -11.14
N ALA A 174 -13.34 -2.29 -11.97
CA ALA A 174 -13.27 -3.70 -11.56
C ALA A 174 -12.16 -3.93 -10.53
N ALA A 175 -10.97 -3.37 -10.76
CA ALA A 175 -9.86 -3.37 -9.79
C ALA A 175 -10.23 -2.70 -8.48
N ALA A 176 -11.09 -1.67 -8.51
CA ALA A 176 -11.57 -0.97 -7.32
C ALA A 176 -12.27 -1.88 -6.31
N ARG A 177 -12.84 -3.00 -6.76
CA ARG A 177 -13.51 -4.01 -5.93
C ARG A 177 -12.53 -4.89 -5.16
N LEU A 178 -11.29 -5.02 -5.63
CA LEU A 178 -10.22 -5.74 -4.90
C LEU A 178 -9.64 -4.92 -3.75
N LEU A 179 -9.67 -3.59 -3.85
CA LEU A 179 -8.97 -2.71 -2.92
C LEU A 179 -9.34 -2.87 -1.44
N PRO A 180 -10.58 -3.19 -1.04
CA PRO A 180 -10.91 -3.45 0.36
C PRO A 180 -10.29 -4.73 0.92
N HIS A 181 -9.98 -5.70 0.05
CA HIS A 181 -9.53 -7.04 0.45
C HIS A 181 -8.01 -7.22 0.39
N LEU A 182 -7.29 -6.27 -0.18
CA LEU A 182 -5.84 -6.36 -0.36
C LEU A 182 -5.07 -5.53 0.67
N PRO A 183 -3.93 -6.03 1.19
CA PRO A 183 -3.12 -5.27 2.13
C PRO A 183 -2.55 -4.02 1.47
N ARG A 184 -2.46 -2.94 2.25
CA ARG A 184 -1.84 -1.68 1.83
C ARG A 184 -0.30 -1.80 1.88
N PRO A 185 0.44 -1.01 1.09
CA PRO A 185 -0.04 0.00 0.13
C PRO A 185 -0.40 -0.57 -1.25
N ILE A 186 -1.20 0.17 -2.03
CA ILE A 186 -1.62 -0.22 -3.38
C ILE A 186 -1.30 0.90 -4.37
N LEU A 187 -0.76 0.55 -5.53
CA LEU A 187 -0.51 1.44 -6.66
C LEU A 187 -1.43 1.06 -7.83
N LEU A 188 -2.29 1.99 -8.26
CA LEU A 188 -3.11 1.87 -9.45
C LEU A 188 -2.46 2.60 -10.64
N THR A 189 -2.35 1.93 -11.79
CA THR A 189 -1.95 2.56 -13.05
C THR A 189 -2.96 2.34 -14.15
N ALA A 190 -3.17 3.36 -14.99
CA ALA A 190 -4.07 3.27 -16.14
C ALA A 190 -3.46 3.81 -17.44
N ASP A 191 -3.87 3.26 -18.58
CA ASP A 191 -3.37 3.65 -19.91
C ASP A 191 -3.94 4.99 -20.39
N THR A 192 -5.27 5.11 -20.24
CA THR A 192 -6.07 6.23 -20.73
C THR A 192 -6.15 7.35 -19.70
N ASP A 193 -6.23 8.60 -20.15
CA ASP A 193 -6.34 9.75 -19.24
C ASP A 193 -7.63 9.67 -18.40
N THR A 194 -8.73 9.19 -19.00
CA THR A 194 -10.00 8.94 -18.29
C THR A 194 -9.89 7.81 -17.27
N GLY A 195 -9.17 6.73 -17.60
CA GLY A 195 -8.87 5.65 -16.66
C GLY A 195 -8.00 6.14 -15.50
N ALA A 196 -7.00 6.98 -15.76
CA ALA A 196 -6.13 7.55 -14.74
C ALA A 196 -6.87 8.53 -13.82
N GLN A 197 -7.77 9.36 -14.37
CA GLN A 197 -8.66 10.21 -13.60
C GLN A 197 -9.57 9.39 -12.68
N GLU A 198 -10.17 8.31 -13.20
CA GLU A 198 -10.99 7.41 -12.37
C GLU A 198 -10.16 6.72 -11.28
N ALA A 199 -8.94 6.27 -11.60
CA ALA A 199 -8.01 5.69 -10.63
C ALA A 199 -7.65 6.69 -9.53
N ARG A 200 -7.37 7.96 -9.88
CA ARG A 200 -7.12 9.06 -8.93
C ARG A 200 -8.35 9.35 -8.07
N ARG A 201 -9.56 9.34 -8.63
CA ARG A 201 -10.81 9.50 -7.87
C ARG A 201 -11.00 8.38 -6.85
N ILE A 202 -10.76 7.13 -7.25
CA ILE A 202 -10.85 5.96 -6.35
C ILE A 202 -9.78 6.02 -5.26
N ALA A 203 -8.56 6.46 -5.61
CA ALA A 203 -7.47 6.62 -4.65
C ALA A 203 -7.73 7.75 -3.64
N GLY A 204 -8.29 8.89 -4.07
CA GLY A 204 -8.58 10.04 -3.20
C GLY A 204 -9.52 9.72 -2.02
N GLY A 205 -10.40 8.73 -2.17
CA GLY A 205 -11.27 8.26 -1.10
C GLY A 205 -10.66 7.19 -0.18
N ARG A 206 -9.42 6.73 -0.41
CA ARG A 206 -8.89 5.51 0.23
C ARG A 206 -7.45 5.67 0.71
N ILE A 207 -7.26 5.63 2.02
CA ILE A 207 -5.93 5.66 2.66
C ILE A 207 -5.09 4.47 2.18
N GLY A 208 -3.82 4.76 1.83
CA GLY A 208 -2.86 3.75 1.37
C GLY A 208 -3.06 3.29 -0.08
N VAL A 209 -3.92 3.95 -0.85
CA VAL A 209 -4.07 3.74 -2.30
C VAL A 209 -3.54 4.97 -3.03
N THR A 210 -2.61 4.77 -3.96
CA THR A 210 -2.14 5.84 -4.84
C THR A 210 -2.41 5.47 -6.28
N ALA A 211 -2.59 6.48 -7.12
CA ALA A 211 -2.90 6.31 -8.53
C ALA A 211 -2.11 7.30 -9.37
N GLN A 212 -1.66 6.85 -10.53
CA GLN A 212 -0.94 7.67 -11.49
C GLN A 212 -1.16 7.12 -12.90
N ILE A 213 -0.90 7.95 -13.91
CA ILE A 213 -0.93 7.45 -15.27
C ILE A 213 0.23 6.49 -15.51
N ARG A 214 -0.01 5.55 -16.41
CA ARG A 214 0.99 4.66 -16.97
C ARG A 214 2.24 5.42 -17.47
N PRO A 215 3.44 5.05 -17.02
CA PRO A 215 4.66 5.40 -17.73
C PRO A 215 4.80 4.59 -19.03
N VAL A 216 5.59 5.11 -19.95
CA VAL A 216 6.10 4.37 -21.10
C VAL A 216 6.73 3.05 -20.62
N ASP A 217 6.30 1.93 -21.20
CA ASP A 217 6.75 0.58 -20.83
C ASP A 217 8.15 0.29 -21.38
N HIS A 218 9.12 1.04 -20.87
CA HIS A 218 10.52 0.93 -21.19
C HIS A 218 11.34 0.83 -19.91
N GLY A 219 12.38 0.02 -19.93
CA GLY A 219 13.20 -0.23 -18.75
C GLY A 219 13.73 1.06 -18.09
N LEU A 220 14.27 1.99 -18.86
CA LEU A 220 14.79 3.25 -18.32
C LEU A 220 13.71 4.16 -17.71
N VAL A 221 12.51 4.18 -18.30
CA VAL A 221 11.42 5.06 -17.86
C VAL A 221 10.74 4.51 -16.60
N LEU A 222 10.51 3.20 -16.58
CA LEU A 222 9.93 2.52 -15.43
C LEU A 222 10.87 2.45 -14.23
N ALA A 223 12.18 2.66 -14.40
CA ALA A 223 13.19 2.44 -13.36
C ALA A 223 12.91 3.28 -12.10
N ALA A 224 12.58 4.56 -12.25
CA ALA A 224 12.31 5.44 -11.13
C ALA A 224 11.06 5.00 -10.35
N LEU A 225 9.99 4.67 -11.06
CA LEU A 225 8.75 4.20 -10.44
C LEU A 225 8.95 2.85 -9.76
N TRP A 226 9.61 1.90 -10.43
CA TRP A 226 9.92 0.59 -9.87
C TRP A 226 10.77 0.69 -8.60
N ALA A 227 11.83 1.50 -8.64
CA ALA A 227 12.72 1.72 -7.51
C ALA A 227 12.01 2.35 -6.30
N GLU A 228 10.96 3.16 -6.52
CA GLU A 228 10.13 3.71 -5.45
C GLU A 228 9.08 2.71 -4.95
N ALA A 229 8.35 2.05 -5.87
CA ALA A 229 7.23 1.17 -5.57
C ALA A 229 7.65 -0.12 -4.86
N ARG A 230 8.82 -0.69 -5.22
CA ARG A 230 9.30 -2.00 -4.75
C ARG A 230 8.17 -3.03 -4.64
N PRO A 231 7.48 -3.36 -5.75
CA PRO A 231 6.21 -4.07 -5.67
C PRO A 231 6.36 -5.46 -5.07
N ARG A 232 5.31 -5.91 -4.39
CA ARG A 232 5.23 -7.29 -3.84
C ARG A 232 4.61 -8.29 -4.82
N ILE A 233 3.80 -7.75 -5.73
CA ILE A 233 3.09 -8.46 -6.78
C ILE A 233 2.69 -7.44 -7.85
N VAL A 234 2.65 -7.87 -9.11
CA VAL A 234 2.15 -7.08 -10.24
C VAL A 234 0.91 -7.77 -10.81
N ILE A 235 -0.23 -7.07 -10.80
CA ILE A 235 -1.52 -7.58 -11.22
C ILE A 235 -1.97 -6.83 -12.48
N PHE A 236 -2.12 -7.57 -13.57
CA PHE A 236 -2.69 -7.09 -14.82
C PHE A 236 -4.16 -7.48 -14.89
N ILE A 237 -5.04 -6.48 -15.00
CA ILE A 237 -6.47 -6.70 -15.18
C ILE A 237 -6.74 -6.95 -16.67
N GLU A 238 -7.49 -8.01 -16.96
CA GLU A 238 -7.88 -8.49 -18.28
C GLU A 238 -6.68 -8.63 -19.27
N GLY A 239 -6.80 -8.07 -20.48
CA GLY A 239 -5.87 -8.28 -21.60
C GLY A 239 -4.67 -7.33 -21.64
N THR A 240 -4.38 -6.60 -20.57
CA THR A 240 -3.33 -5.56 -20.55
C THR A 240 -1.92 -6.09 -20.76
N PHE A 241 -1.03 -5.31 -21.41
CA PHE A 241 0.31 -5.76 -21.78
C PHE A 241 1.41 -4.73 -21.53
N TRP A 242 2.36 -5.12 -20.68
CA TRP A 242 3.55 -4.35 -20.30
C TRP A 242 4.76 -5.29 -20.19
N PRO A 243 5.38 -5.67 -21.32
CA PRO A 243 6.47 -6.64 -21.33
C PRO A 243 7.66 -6.21 -20.46
N SER A 244 8.06 -4.94 -20.49
CA SER A 244 9.21 -4.47 -19.72
C SER A 244 8.94 -4.55 -18.21
N LEU A 245 7.72 -4.19 -17.78
CA LEU A 245 7.31 -4.34 -16.38
C LEU A 245 7.23 -5.81 -15.95
N ALA A 246 6.62 -6.67 -16.76
CA ALA A 246 6.45 -8.09 -16.46
C ALA A 246 7.81 -8.80 -16.34
N TRP A 247 8.73 -8.54 -17.27
CA TRP A 247 10.05 -9.14 -17.24
C TRP A 247 10.87 -8.66 -16.04
N ARG A 248 10.80 -7.36 -15.74
CA ARG A 248 11.44 -6.81 -14.54
C ARG A 248 10.91 -7.45 -13.26
N ALA A 249 9.60 -7.65 -13.17
CA ALA A 249 8.98 -8.29 -12.02
C ALA A 249 9.52 -9.71 -11.83
N ARG A 250 9.48 -10.53 -12.89
CA ARG A 250 10.00 -11.89 -12.83
C ARG A 250 11.48 -11.95 -12.45
N ARG A 251 12.32 -11.08 -13.01
CA ARG A 251 13.76 -11.03 -12.66
C ARG A 251 14.01 -10.60 -11.21
N ALA A 252 13.12 -9.79 -10.66
CA ALA A 252 13.16 -9.35 -9.28
C ALA A 252 12.54 -10.36 -8.30
N GLY A 253 12.05 -11.52 -8.78
CA GLY A 253 11.35 -12.51 -7.97
C GLY A 253 9.94 -12.07 -7.55
N VAL A 254 9.35 -11.11 -8.25
CA VAL A 254 8.00 -10.58 -7.99
C VAL A 254 7.01 -11.29 -8.91
N ALA A 255 5.95 -11.86 -8.33
CA ALA A 255 4.93 -12.56 -9.09
C ALA A 255 4.16 -11.62 -10.03
N VAL A 256 3.98 -12.07 -11.27
CA VAL A 256 3.15 -11.44 -12.30
C VAL A 256 1.87 -12.23 -12.44
N VAL A 257 0.75 -11.60 -12.07
CA VAL A 257 -0.59 -12.20 -12.10
C VAL A 257 -1.44 -11.53 -13.17
N ARG A 258 -2.15 -12.33 -13.96
CA ARG A 258 -3.19 -11.84 -14.88
C ARG A 258 -4.56 -12.24 -14.37
N LEU A 259 -5.47 -11.29 -14.30
CA LEU A 259 -6.77 -11.48 -13.67
C LEU A 259 -7.91 -11.15 -14.63
N GLY A 260 -8.82 -12.11 -14.86
CA GLY A 260 -10.06 -11.85 -15.61
C GLY A 260 -9.89 -11.85 -17.13
N THR A 261 -8.85 -12.50 -17.65
CA THR A 261 -8.63 -12.65 -19.09
C THR A 261 -9.79 -13.37 -19.78
N ARG A 262 -10.42 -12.73 -20.77
CA ARG A 262 -11.58 -13.27 -21.50
C ARG A 262 -11.17 -13.95 -22.81
N ALA A 263 -11.73 -15.13 -23.07
CA ALA A 263 -11.64 -15.84 -24.35
C ALA A 263 -12.63 -15.27 -25.39
N SER A 264 -12.39 -14.08 -25.95
CA SER A 264 -13.20 -13.57 -27.07
C SER A 264 -12.86 -14.28 -28.38
N ALA A 265 -13.80 -14.33 -29.35
CA ALA A 265 -13.56 -14.92 -30.67
C ALA A 265 -12.33 -14.32 -31.38
N ARG A 266 -12.06 -13.02 -31.16
CA ARG A 266 -10.87 -12.33 -31.67
C ARG A 266 -9.59 -12.79 -30.98
N THR A 267 -9.62 -12.98 -29.65
CA THR A 267 -8.48 -13.49 -28.87
C THR A 267 -8.19 -14.96 -29.23
N ARG A 268 -9.22 -15.79 -29.44
CA ARG A 268 -9.04 -17.20 -29.84
C ARG A 268 -8.30 -17.36 -31.15
N ARG A 269 -8.57 -16.50 -32.14
CA ARG A 269 -7.87 -16.51 -33.45
C ARG A 269 -6.40 -16.08 -33.36
N ALA A 270 -6.02 -15.32 -32.34
CA ALA A 270 -4.65 -14.83 -32.14
C ALA A 270 -3.81 -15.69 -31.18
N GLY A 271 -4.28 -16.89 -30.81
CA GLY A 271 -3.71 -17.75 -29.76
C GLY A 271 -2.18 -17.88 -29.72
N PRO A 272 -1.50 -18.22 -30.84
CA PRO A 272 -0.05 -18.38 -30.85
C PRO A 272 0.72 -17.09 -30.58
N LEU A 273 0.24 -15.96 -31.10
CA LEU A 273 0.84 -14.64 -30.87
C LEU A 273 0.61 -14.19 -29.42
N LEU A 274 -0.53 -14.55 -28.84
CA LEU A 274 -0.86 -14.24 -27.44
C LEU A 274 0.03 -14.97 -26.44
N ARG A 275 0.52 -16.17 -26.78
CA ARG A 275 1.50 -16.88 -25.94
C ARG A 275 2.75 -16.04 -25.72
N TRP A 276 3.27 -15.43 -26.79
CA TRP A 276 4.42 -14.53 -26.71
C TRP A 276 4.04 -13.21 -26.04
N TRP A 277 2.85 -12.69 -26.35
CA TRP A 277 2.32 -11.44 -25.79
C TRP A 277 2.02 -11.49 -24.28
N TRP A 278 1.78 -12.65 -23.69
CA TRP A 278 1.52 -12.77 -22.26
C TRP A 278 2.68 -13.39 -21.49
N TRP A 279 3.78 -13.68 -22.16
CA TRP A 279 5.02 -14.06 -21.51
C TRP A 279 5.81 -12.80 -21.08
N PRO A 280 6.35 -12.72 -19.85
CA PRO A 280 6.29 -13.69 -18.75
C PRO A 280 5.11 -13.42 -17.78
N THR A 281 4.33 -14.45 -17.50
CA THR A 281 3.29 -14.44 -16.46
C THR A 281 3.49 -15.65 -15.56
N ASP A 282 3.35 -15.49 -14.24
CA ASP A 282 3.52 -16.58 -13.28
C ASP A 282 2.22 -17.34 -13.04
N VAL A 283 1.08 -16.65 -12.99
CA VAL A 283 -0.24 -17.28 -12.88
C VAL A 283 -1.32 -16.47 -13.59
N VAL A 284 -2.30 -17.17 -14.15
CA VAL A 284 -3.50 -16.58 -14.73
C VAL A 284 -4.73 -17.03 -13.99
N LEU A 285 -5.41 -16.05 -13.38
CA LEU A 285 -6.65 -16.21 -12.67
C LEU A 285 -7.80 -15.98 -13.65
N ALA A 286 -8.29 -17.09 -14.20
CA ALA A 286 -9.39 -17.14 -15.14
C ALA A 286 -10.73 -16.90 -14.42
N ARG A 287 -11.65 -16.24 -15.14
CA ARG A 287 -13.01 -15.94 -14.64
C ARG A 287 -13.85 -17.21 -14.45
N ASP A 288 -13.82 -18.10 -15.43
CA ASP A 288 -14.65 -19.31 -15.49
C ASP A 288 -13.86 -20.47 -16.13
N GLU A 289 -14.38 -21.69 -15.98
CA GLU A 289 -13.73 -22.91 -16.48
C GLU A 289 -13.61 -22.90 -18.01
N ALA A 290 -14.60 -22.34 -18.73
CA ALA A 290 -14.56 -22.23 -20.18
C ALA A 290 -13.40 -21.32 -20.67
N SER A 291 -13.16 -20.22 -19.97
CA SER A 291 -12.03 -19.33 -20.22
C SER A 291 -10.71 -19.99 -19.81
N ALA A 292 -10.69 -20.72 -18.69
CA ALA A 292 -9.51 -21.43 -18.22
C ALA A 292 -9.04 -22.51 -19.21
N GLN A 293 -9.96 -23.32 -19.75
CA GLN A 293 -9.64 -24.32 -20.76
C GLN A 293 -8.97 -23.71 -21.99
N TRP A 294 -9.52 -22.59 -22.50
CA TRP A 294 -8.89 -21.89 -23.61
C TRP A 294 -7.52 -21.33 -23.21
N LEU A 295 -7.40 -20.67 -22.05
CA LEU A 295 -6.14 -20.12 -21.57
C LEU A 295 -5.06 -21.19 -21.42
N ARG A 296 -5.38 -22.38 -20.89
CA ARG A 296 -4.47 -23.53 -20.80
C ARG A 296 -3.97 -23.99 -22.18
N SER A 297 -4.75 -23.78 -23.25
CA SER A 297 -4.34 -24.11 -24.62
C SER A 297 -3.39 -23.09 -25.26
N VAL A 298 -3.38 -21.84 -24.78
CA VAL A 298 -2.60 -20.74 -25.39
C VAL A 298 -1.46 -20.22 -24.50
N GLN A 299 -1.55 -20.38 -23.18
CA GLN A 299 -0.54 -19.92 -22.24
C GLN A 299 0.35 -21.05 -21.75
N GLY A 300 1.63 -20.72 -21.53
CA GLY A 300 2.58 -21.61 -20.86
C GLY A 300 2.63 -21.44 -19.34
N ALA A 301 1.77 -20.57 -18.76
CA ALA A 301 1.68 -20.33 -17.32
C ALA A 301 0.55 -21.15 -16.70
N PRO A 302 0.63 -21.52 -15.41
CA PRO A 302 -0.49 -22.06 -14.64
C PRO A 302 -1.76 -21.22 -14.78
N VAL A 303 -2.89 -21.89 -14.99
CA VAL A 303 -4.22 -21.25 -15.13
C VAL A 303 -5.17 -21.83 -14.09
N GLU A 304 -5.63 -20.96 -13.20
CA GLU A 304 -6.55 -21.28 -12.10
C GLU A 304 -7.89 -20.58 -12.30
N VAL A 305 -8.99 -21.23 -11.92
CA VAL A 305 -10.31 -20.60 -11.93
C VAL A 305 -10.53 -19.92 -10.59
N ALA A 306 -10.50 -18.58 -10.60
CA ALA A 306 -10.60 -17.77 -9.39
C ALA A 306 -11.93 -17.01 -9.26
N GLY A 307 -12.73 -16.94 -10.33
CA GLY A 307 -14.02 -16.23 -10.35
C GLY A 307 -13.95 -14.83 -10.97
N ASP A 308 -15.10 -14.16 -11.06
CA ASP A 308 -15.20 -12.80 -11.63
C ASP A 308 -14.86 -11.73 -10.58
N LEU A 309 -14.12 -10.68 -10.97
CA LEU A 309 -13.97 -9.46 -10.15
C LEU A 309 -15.33 -8.88 -9.74
N LYS A 310 -16.35 -9.11 -10.56
CA LYS A 310 -17.71 -8.66 -10.28
C LYS A 310 -18.41 -9.44 -9.17
N ALA A 311 -17.90 -10.60 -8.79
CA ALA A 311 -18.40 -11.40 -7.68
C ALA A 311 -17.89 -10.90 -6.30
N LEU A 312 -16.90 -10.00 -6.29
CA LEU A 312 -16.42 -9.39 -5.04
C LEU A 312 -17.49 -8.47 -4.45
N ALA A 313 -17.75 -8.66 -3.16
CA ALA A 313 -18.78 -7.93 -2.44
C ALA A 313 -18.54 -6.41 -2.50
N ILE A 314 -19.61 -5.65 -2.73
CA ILE A 314 -19.65 -4.20 -2.60
C ILE A 314 -20.41 -3.95 -1.29
N PRO A 315 -19.99 -2.99 -0.44
CA PRO A 315 -20.75 -2.61 0.74
C PRO A 315 -22.21 -2.34 0.35
N ILE A 316 -23.15 -2.99 1.04
CA ILE A 316 -24.59 -2.82 0.79
C ILE A 316 -25.00 -1.49 1.42
N GLU A 317 -25.23 -0.49 0.57
CA GLU A 317 -25.85 0.77 1.00
C GLU A 317 -27.37 0.57 1.16
N PRO A 318 -28.01 1.32 2.09
CA PRO A 318 -29.45 1.25 2.26
C PRO A 318 -30.18 1.62 0.96
N SER A 319 -31.26 0.91 0.69
CA SER A 319 -32.08 1.16 -0.49
C SER A 319 -32.68 2.57 -0.43
N PRO A 320 -32.63 3.34 -1.53
CA PRO A 320 -33.37 4.59 -1.61
C PRO A 320 -34.88 4.37 -1.71
N LEU A 321 -35.34 3.12 -1.90
CA LEU A 321 -36.75 2.76 -1.99
C LEU A 321 -37.14 1.82 -0.85
N ARG A 322 -38.29 2.09 -0.21
CA ARG A 322 -38.89 1.25 0.83
C ARG A 322 -40.24 0.78 0.35
N PHE A 323 -40.33 -0.51 0.05
CA PHE A 323 -41.57 -1.18 -0.33
C PHE A 323 -42.28 -1.69 0.92
N GLU A 324 -43.58 -1.42 1.06
CA GLU A 324 -44.40 -1.93 2.18
C GLU A 324 -44.78 -3.41 1.99
N GLY A 325 -44.74 -3.92 0.75
CA GLY A 325 -45.10 -5.28 0.39
C GLY A 325 -44.02 -6.03 -0.41
N PRO A 326 -44.28 -7.31 -0.76
CA PRO A 326 -43.38 -8.09 -1.59
C PRO A 326 -43.27 -7.48 -2.99
N PHE A 327 -42.04 -7.28 -3.45
CA PHE A 327 -41.77 -6.70 -4.76
C PHE A 327 -40.83 -7.57 -5.59
N VAL A 328 -40.89 -7.41 -6.90
CA VAL A 328 -40.00 -8.04 -7.88
C VAL A 328 -39.28 -6.98 -8.69
N VAL A 329 -38.08 -7.29 -9.20
CA VAL A 329 -37.27 -6.31 -9.93
C VAL A 329 -36.97 -6.80 -11.34
N GLY A 330 -37.23 -5.97 -12.34
CA GLY A 330 -36.61 -6.06 -13.67
C GLY A 330 -35.34 -5.24 -13.69
N ALA A 331 -34.18 -5.89 -13.62
CA ALA A 331 -32.88 -5.22 -13.53
C ALA A 331 -32.22 -5.07 -14.91
N SER A 332 -31.90 -3.84 -15.30
CA SER A 332 -31.32 -3.52 -16.62
C SER A 332 -32.16 -4.02 -17.80
N THR A 333 -33.48 -3.81 -17.76
CA THR A 333 -34.42 -4.34 -18.78
C THR A 333 -34.19 -3.75 -20.17
N ARG A 334 -34.50 -4.56 -21.18
CA ARG A 334 -34.45 -4.26 -22.62
C ARG A 334 -35.81 -4.49 -23.26
N ASP A 335 -35.89 -4.23 -24.56
CA ASP A 335 -37.17 -4.29 -25.26
C ASP A 335 -37.86 -5.66 -25.18
N GLY A 336 -39.12 -5.61 -24.78
CA GLY A 336 -39.93 -6.79 -24.48
C GLY A 336 -39.66 -7.47 -23.14
N ASP A 337 -38.61 -7.14 -22.37
CA ASP A 337 -38.42 -7.69 -21.02
C ASP A 337 -39.46 -7.14 -20.05
N GLU A 338 -39.79 -5.85 -20.17
CA GLU A 338 -40.73 -5.18 -19.26
C GLU A 338 -42.14 -5.74 -19.40
N ALA A 339 -42.61 -5.90 -20.65
CA ALA A 339 -43.92 -6.50 -20.93
C ALA A 339 -44.03 -7.92 -20.33
N ARG A 340 -43.02 -8.76 -20.55
CA ARG A 340 -42.99 -10.13 -20.02
C ARG A 340 -43.06 -10.17 -18.49
N LEU A 341 -42.35 -9.27 -17.82
CA LEU A 341 -42.37 -9.21 -16.36
C LEU A 341 -43.72 -8.69 -15.83
N LEU A 342 -44.32 -7.69 -16.47
CA LEU A 342 -45.64 -7.16 -16.11
C LEU A 342 -46.75 -8.20 -16.30
N ASP A 343 -46.69 -8.97 -17.39
CA ASP A 343 -47.62 -10.06 -17.67
C ASP A 343 -47.43 -11.21 -16.65
N ALA A 344 -46.19 -11.53 -16.28
CA ALA A 344 -45.88 -12.60 -15.33
C ALA A 344 -46.29 -12.29 -13.87
N THR A 345 -46.49 -11.01 -13.53
CA THR A 345 -46.91 -10.57 -12.18
C THR A 345 -48.38 -10.21 -12.09
N GLU A 346 -49.15 -10.43 -13.17
CA GLU A 346 -50.58 -10.16 -13.21
C GLU A 346 -51.35 -11.03 -12.21
N GLY A 347 -52.24 -10.41 -11.42
CA GLY A 347 -53.07 -11.09 -10.43
C GLY A 347 -52.35 -11.57 -9.16
N LEU A 348 -51.05 -11.27 -8.97
CA LEU A 348 -50.27 -11.75 -7.82
C LEU A 348 -50.13 -10.74 -6.66
N GLY A 349 -50.66 -9.51 -6.80
CA GLY A 349 -50.53 -8.47 -5.77
C GLY A 349 -49.09 -8.06 -5.46
N LEU A 350 -48.17 -8.26 -6.42
CA LEU A 350 -46.75 -7.93 -6.30
C LEU A 350 -46.47 -6.55 -6.89
N GLN A 351 -45.69 -5.74 -6.17
CA GLN A 351 -45.14 -4.49 -6.72
C GLN A 351 -43.97 -4.81 -7.65
N VAL A 352 -43.82 -4.05 -8.74
CA VAL A 352 -42.77 -4.27 -9.75
C VAL A 352 -41.88 -3.05 -9.83
N LEU A 353 -40.58 -3.23 -9.59
CA LEU A 353 -39.56 -2.23 -9.90
C LEU A 353 -38.95 -2.49 -11.27
N LEU A 354 -39.11 -1.57 -12.21
CA LEU A 354 -38.51 -1.64 -13.54
C LEU A 354 -37.33 -0.68 -13.65
N ALA A 355 -36.13 -1.23 -13.86
CA ALA A 355 -34.92 -0.46 -14.10
C ALA A 355 -34.43 -0.65 -15.54
N PRO A 356 -34.86 0.22 -16.48
CA PRO A 356 -34.47 0.09 -17.88
C PRO A 356 -32.98 0.37 -18.07
N ARG A 357 -32.37 -0.34 -19.04
CA ARG A 357 -30.96 -0.09 -19.39
C ARG A 357 -30.73 1.30 -19.98
N HIS A 358 -31.73 1.84 -20.68
CA HIS A 358 -31.69 3.15 -21.35
C HIS A 358 -32.92 3.98 -20.94
N LEU A 359 -32.68 5.20 -20.48
CA LEU A 359 -33.71 6.07 -19.88
C LEU A 359 -34.66 6.69 -20.91
N ASP A 360 -34.27 6.75 -22.19
CA ASP A 360 -35.14 7.16 -23.29
C ASP A 360 -36.38 6.26 -23.45
N ARG A 361 -36.33 5.02 -22.92
CA ARG A 361 -37.45 4.06 -22.96
C ARG A 361 -38.50 4.24 -21.88
N ILE A 362 -38.32 5.16 -20.92
CA ILE A 362 -39.29 5.37 -19.83
C ILE A 362 -40.70 5.63 -20.37
N GLY A 363 -40.83 6.47 -21.41
CA GLY A 363 -42.14 6.77 -22.00
C GLY A 363 -42.84 5.53 -22.60
N ALA A 364 -42.08 4.61 -23.21
CA ALA A 364 -42.61 3.36 -23.73
C ALA A 364 -43.04 2.40 -22.61
N ILE A 365 -42.28 2.36 -21.51
CA ILE A 365 -42.60 1.54 -20.33
C ILE A 365 -43.87 2.04 -19.64
N GLU A 366 -44.01 3.36 -19.49
CA GLU A 366 -45.25 3.96 -18.97
C GLU A 366 -46.46 3.65 -19.83
N ALA A 367 -46.31 3.73 -21.17
CA ALA A 367 -47.38 3.34 -22.09
C ALA A 367 -47.75 1.86 -21.93
N ALA A 368 -46.76 0.97 -21.78
CA ALA A 368 -46.98 -0.45 -21.55
C ALA A 368 -47.67 -0.75 -20.20
N CYS A 369 -47.39 0.04 -19.16
CA CYS A 369 -48.07 -0.04 -17.85
C CYS A 369 -49.53 0.44 -17.96
N ARG A 370 -49.76 1.60 -18.60
CA ARG A 370 -51.11 2.15 -18.81
C ARG A 370 -51.99 1.22 -19.63
N ALA A 371 -51.45 0.60 -20.67
CA ALA A 371 -52.18 -0.37 -21.50
C ALA A 371 -52.65 -1.61 -20.72
N ARG A 372 -52.01 -1.90 -19.58
CA ARG A 372 -52.34 -3.02 -18.68
C ARG A 372 -53.08 -2.57 -17.43
N GLY A 373 -53.49 -1.31 -17.34
CA GLY A 373 -54.21 -0.76 -16.18
C GLY A 373 -53.39 -0.74 -14.89
N ARG A 374 -52.06 -0.78 -14.95
CA ARG A 374 -51.17 -0.74 -13.78
C ARG A 374 -50.90 0.70 -13.35
N ILE A 375 -50.97 0.99 -12.05
CA ILE A 375 -50.63 2.30 -11.50
C ILE A 375 -49.10 2.42 -11.37
N GLN A 376 -48.50 3.35 -12.12
CA GLN A 376 -47.06 3.56 -12.14
C GLN A 376 -46.59 4.91 -11.57
N VAL A 377 -45.38 4.94 -11.01
CA VAL A 377 -44.70 6.15 -10.55
C VAL A 377 -43.21 6.12 -10.92
N ARG A 378 -42.59 7.27 -11.16
CA ARG A 378 -41.13 7.36 -11.33
C ARG A 378 -40.42 7.48 -9.99
N ARG A 379 -39.18 6.97 -9.92
CA ARG A 379 -38.32 7.12 -8.75
C ARG A 379 -38.10 8.60 -8.38
N SER A 380 -37.90 9.50 -9.35
CA SER A 380 -37.73 10.94 -9.11
C SER A 380 -38.93 11.62 -8.44
N GLU A 381 -40.13 11.05 -8.56
CA GLU A 381 -41.37 11.56 -7.96
C GLU A 381 -41.55 11.10 -6.51
N LEU A 382 -40.63 10.26 -5.98
CA LEU A 382 -40.64 9.74 -4.61
C LEU A 382 -39.45 10.30 -3.79
N PRO A 383 -39.48 11.58 -3.35
CA PRO A 383 -38.36 12.19 -2.62
C PRO A 383 -38.05 11.47 -1.29
N ASP A 384 -39.08 11.00 -0.57
CA ASP A 384 -38.93 10.29 0.71
C ASP A 384 -38.68 8.78 0.54
N GLY A 385 -38.67 8.28 -0.71
CA GLY A 385 -38.36 6.90 -1.04
C GLY A 385 -39.38 5.85 -0.59
N ALA A 386 -40.46 6.23 0.11
CA ALA A 386 -41.53 5.31 0.48
C ALA A 386 -42.41 5.00 -0.74
N VAL A 387 -42.61 3.72 -1.03
CA VAL A 387 -43.48 3.25 -2.12
C VAL A 387 -44.84 2.85 -1.52
N PRO A 388 -45.93 3.62 -1.78
CA PRO A 388 -47.25 3.31 -1.23
C PRO A 388 -47.80 1.97 -1.76
N ALA A 389 -48.60 1.28 -0.96
CA ALA A 389 -49.25 0.02 -1.35
C ALA A 389 -50.17 0.13 -2.59
N GLY A 390 -50.68 1.32 -2.93
CA GLY A 390 -51.52 1.56 -4.11
C GLY A 390 -50.77 1.70 -5.44
N ILE A 391 -49.43 1.63 -5.42
CA ILE A 391 -48.60 1.68 -6.64
C ILE A 391 -48.23 0.26 -7.05
N ASP A 392 -48.56 -0.11 -8.29
CA ASP A 392 -48.20 -1.40 -8.88
C ASP A 392 -46.77 -1.42 -9.42
N VAL A 393 -46.33 -0.32 -10.05
CA VAL A 393 -45.06 -0.27 -10.79
C VAL A 393 -44.25 0.98 -10.42
N VAL A 394 -42.99 0.78 -10.04
CA VAL A 394 -42.01 1.85 -9.86
C VAL A 394 -41.01 1.80 -11.01
N ILE A 395 -40.83 2.92 -11.71
CA ILE A 395 -39.85 3.04 -12.81
C ILE A 395 -38.61 3.77 -12.29
N LEU A 396 -37.45 3.11 -12.34
CA LEU A 396 -36.19 3.70 -11.92
C LEU A 396 -35.63 4.60 -13.03
N ASP A 397 -35.88 5.90 -12.93
CA ASP A 397 -35.46 6.92 -13.89
C ASP A 397 -34.11 7.59 -13.54
N THR A 398 -33.48 7.15 -12.46
CA THR A 398 -32.18 7.64 -11.96
C THR A 398 -31.04 6.67 -12.28
N LEU A 399 -29.87 7.22 -12.60
CA LEU A 399 -28.68 6.41 -12.86
C LEU A 399 -27.93 6.04 -11.57
N GLY A 400 -27.47 4.80 -11.49
CA GLY A 400 -26.59 4.34 -10.42
C GLY A 400 -27.30 3.88 -9.14
N GLU A 401 -28.63 3.92 -9.07
CA GLU A 401 -29.37 3.49 -7.88
C GLU A 401 -29.76 2.00 -7.86
N LEU A 402 -29.79 1.34 -9.02
CA LEU A 402 -30.31 -0.03 -9.19
C LEU A 402 -29.75 -1.01 -8.15
N HIS A 403 -28.43 -1.06 -7.99
CA HIS A 403 -27.77 -2.01 -7.09
C HIS A 403 -28.24 -1.90 -5.62
N ARG A 404 -28.74 -0.73 -5.18
CA ARG A 404 -29.30 -0.50 -3.84
C ARG A 404 -30.76 -0.92 -3.73
N CYS A 405 -31.47 -1.05 -4.84
CA CYS A 405 -32.88 -1.43 -4.90
C CYS A 405 -33.11 -2.93 -5.11
N LEU A 406 -32.05 -3.74 -5.14
CA LEU A 406 -32.16 -5.18 -5.36
C LEU A 406 -32.43 -5.96 -4.07
N ALA A 407 -31.98 -5.45 -2.92
CA ALA A 407 -32.08 -6.14 -1.63
C ALA A 407 -33.54 -6.26 -1.18
N GLY A 408 -33.94 -7.45 -0.72
CA GLY A 408 -35.31 -7.73 -0.26
C GLY A 408 -36.29 -8.07 -1.39
N ALA A 409 -35.85 -8.05 -2.65
CA ALA A 409 -36.68 -8.45 -3.78
C ALA A 409 -37.01 -9.95 -3.71
N ARG A 410 -38.26 -10.29 -4.02
CA ARG A 410 -38.74 -11.68 -4.09
C ARG A 410 -38.04 -12.48 -5.17
N LEU A 411 -37.77 -11.81 -6.29
CA LEU A 411 -36.93 -12.26 -7.39
C LEU A 411 -36.45 -11.05 -8.20
N VAL A 412 -35.31 -11.22 -8.86
CA VAL A 412 -34.75 -10.25 -9.79
C VAL A 412 -34.61 -10.89 -11.16
N LEU A 413 -35.36 -10.39 -12.14
CA LEU A 413 -35.22 -10.75 -13.54
C LEU A 413 -34.10 -9.91 -14.16
N ILE A 414 -33.07 -10.58 -14.69
CA ILE A 414 -31.96 -9.90 -15.37
C ILE A 414 -32.33 -9.65 -16.83
N GLY A 415 -32.32 -8.37 -17.24
CA GLY A 415 -32.68 -7.94 -18.59
C GLY A 415 -31.66 -8.35 -19.67
N GLY A 416 -32.11 -8.31 -20.92
CA GLY A 416 -31.34 -8.71 -22.11
C GLY A 416 -31.11 -10.22 -22.21
N THR A 417 -31.74 -11.02 -21.36
CA THR A 417 -31.60 -12.49 -21.34
C THR A 417 -32.59 -13.21 -22.26
N PHE A 418 -33.61 -12.51 -22.78
CA PHE A 418 -34.51 -13.01 -23.82
C PHE A 418 -34.08 -12.61 -25.24
N ASP A 419 -33.06 -11.76 -25.36
CA ASP A 419 -32.50 -11.36 -26.66
C ASP A 419 -31.23 -12.19 -26.97
N PRO A 420 -31.24 -12.99 -28.05
CA PRO A 420 -30.09 -13.80 -28.45
C PRO A 420 -28.89 -12.97 -28.91
N ALA A 421 -29.07 -11.70 -29.30
CA ALA A 421 -27.96 -10.83 -29.71
C ALA A 421 -27.24 -10.19 -28.53
N ILE A 422 -27.94 -9.96 -27.41
CA ILE A 422 -27.38 -9.31 -26.21
C ILE A 422 -26.73 -10.35 -25.29
N GLY A 423 -27.41 -11.46 -25.05
CA GLY A 423 -26.89 -12.55 -24.23
C GLY A 423 -26.86 -12.28 -22.71
N GLY A 424 -27.64 -11.31 -22.22
CA GLY A 424 -27.88 -11.06 -20.80
C GLY A 424 -26.94 -10.04 -20.12
N HIS A 425 -27.51 -9.25 -19.21
CA HIS A 425 -26.77 -8.37 -18.28
C HIS A 425 -26.23 -9.15 -17.06
N THR A 426 -25.47 -8.48 -16.18
CA THR A 426 -24.72 -9.14 -15.08
C THR A 426 -25.65 -9.58 -13.93
N PRO A 427 -25.58 -10.84 -13.45
CA PRO A 427 -26.42 -11.32 -12.35
C PRO A 427 -25.85 -11.01 -10.95
N TRP A 428 -24.57 -10.65 -10.86
CA TRP A 428 -23.85 -10.50 -9.59
C TRP A 428 -24.48 -9.51 -8.61
N GLU A 429 -24.99 -8.38 -9.09
CA GLU A 429 -25.57 -7.35 -8.23
C GLU A 429 -26.79 -7.88 -7.46
N ALA A 430 -27.62 -8.69 -8.12
CA ALA A 430 -28.81 -9.29 -7.52
C ALA A 430 -28.46 -10.41 -6.54
N ALA A 431 -27.52 -11.28 -6.92
CA ALA A 431 -27.05 -12.37 -6.07
C ALA A 431 -26.39 -11.86 -4.79
N MET A 432 -25.58 -10.80 -4.89
CA MET A 432 -24.93 -10.17 -3.74
C MET A 432 -25.90 -9.45 -2.81
N ALA A 433 -27.02 -8.94 -3.35
CA ALA A 433 -28.10 -8.39 -2.54
C ALA A 433 -28.91 -9.47 -1.81
N GLY A 434 -28.56 -10.76 -1.98
CA GLY A 434 -29.27 -11.91 -1.41
C GLY A 434 -30.54 -12.28 -2.16
N SER A 435 -30.83 -11.61 -3.28
CA SER A 435 -32.10 -11.76 -4.00
C SER A 435 -32.04 -12.88 -5.03
N PRO A 436 -33.08 -13.73 -5.12
CA PRO A 436 -33.12 -14.82 -6.08
C PRO A 436 -33.05 -14.30 -7.53
N VAL A 437 -32.13 -14.85 -8.32
CA VAL A 437 -31.87 -14.40 -9.69
C VAL A 437 -32.63 -15.24 -10.70
N VAL A 438 -33.33 -14.59 -11.63
CA VAL A 438 -34.04 -15.21 -12.74
C VAL A 438 -33.46 -14.70 -14.06
N ALA A 439 -33.24 -15.60 -15.02
CA ALA A 439 -32.69 -15.26 -16.33
C ALA A 439 -33.43 -15.99 -17.44
N GLY A 440 -33.66 -15.30 -18.56
CA GLY A 440 -34.15 -15.88 -19.80
C GLY A 440 -33.18 -16.90 -20.45
N PRO A 441 -33.53 -17.42 -21.63
CA PRO A 441 -32.83 -18.53 -22.28
C PRO A 441 -31.41 -18.18 -22.74
N HIS A 442 -31.06 -16.89 -22.85
CA HIS A 442 -29.76 -16.43 -23.34
C HIS A 442 -28.95 -15.79 -22.21
N GLY A 443 -27.78 -16.37 -21.88
CA GLY A 443 -26.84 -15.86 -20.85
C GLY A 443 -25.38 -15.84 -21.28
N HIS A 444 -25.11 -16.08 -22.57
CA HIS A 444 -23.76 -16.35 -23.08
C HIS A 444 -22.79 -15.17 -22.92
N ALA A 445 -23.28 -13.94 -22.80
CA ALA A 445 -22.43 -12.76 -22.63
C ALA A 445 -21.76 -12.69 -21.25
N GLN A 446 -22.33 -13.36 -20.24
CA GLN A 446 -21.79 -13.43 -18.88
C GLN A 446 -21.06 -14.74 -18.57
N GLY A 447 -20.87 -15.63 -19.57
CA GLY A 447 -20.22 -16.93 -19.36
C GLY A 447 -20.95 -17.77 -18.31
N GLY A 448 -20.19 -18.34 -17.36
CA GLY A 448 -20.73 -19.17 -16.27
C GLY A 448 -21.41 -18.40 -15.12
N ALA A 449 -21.54 -17.07 -15.19
CA ALA A 449 -22.00 -16.26 -14.07
C ALA A 449 -23.42 -16.62 -13.58
N PHE A 450 -24.34 -16.97 -14.49
CA PHE A 450 -25.71 -17.35 -14.12
C PHE A 450 -25.74 -18.71 -13.39
N GLU A 451 -24.86 -19.65 -13.76
CA GLU A 451 -24.73 -20.95 -13.08
C GLU A 451 -24.08 -20.78 -11.70
N ALA A 452 -23.06 -19.92 -11.61
CA ALA A 452 -22.34 -19.61 -10.38
C ALA A 452 -23.27 -19.06 -9.28
N VAL A 453 -24.16 -18.13 -9.64
CA VAL A 453 -25.15 -17.55 -8.70
C VAL A 453 -26.38 -18.45 -8.47
N GLY A 454 -26.47 -19.60 -9.15
CA GLY A 454 -27.64 -20.48 -9.08
C GLY A 454 -28.91 -19.85 -9.67
N ALA A 455 -28.80 -19.07 -10.75
CA ALA A 455 -29.95 -18.40 -11.36
C ALA A 455 -30.95 -19.41 -11.94
N VAL A 456 -32.24 -19.15 -11.72
CA VAL A 456 -33.33 -19.95 -12.30
C VAL A 456 -33.48 -19.57 -13.78
N ARG A 457 -33.37 -20.56 -14.67
CA ARG A 457 -33.46 -20.37 -16.12
C ARG A 457 -34.90 -20.51 -16.59
N VAL A 458 -35.34 -19.56 -17.40
CA VAL A 458 -36.69 -19.49 -17.98
C VAL A 458 -36.65 -19.91 -19.44
N HIS A 459 -37.61 -20.75 -19.84
CA HIS A 459 -37.81 -21.13 -21.24
C HIS A 459 -38.73 -20.10 -21.91
N GLY A 460 -38.49 -19.77 -23.17
CA GLY A 460 -39.20 -18.69 -23.89
C GLY A 460 -40.69 -18.92 -24.16
N GLY A 461 -41.31 -19.98 -23.64
CA GLY A 461 -42.72 -20.34 -23.85
C GLY A 461 -43.62 -20.11 -22.63
N ALA A 462 -44.94 -20.17 -22.84
CA ALA A 462 -45.97 -20.01 -21.81
C ALA A 462 -46.28 -21.31 -21.01
N GLY A 463 -45.55 -22.40 -21.27
CA GLY A 463 -45.72 -23.69 -20.59
C GLY A 463 -44.99 -23.79 -19.24
N PRO A 464 -44.94 -24.99 -18.64
CA PRO A 464 -44.15 -25.26 -17.43
C PRO A 464 -42.69 -24.85 -17.64
N GLY A 465 -42.17 -23.97 -16.78
CA GLY A 465 -40.83 -23.38 -16.92
C GLY A 465 -40.77 -22.04 -17.65
N GLY A 466 -41.92 -21.47 -18.04
CA GLY A 466 -42.08 -20.08 -18.49
C GLY A 466 -41.97 -19.05 -17.36
N LEU A 467 -41.87 -17.76 -17.70
CA LEU A 467 -41.62 -16.69 -16.71
C LEU A 467 -42.75 -16.61 -15.66
N ALA A 468 -44.01 -16.67 -16.08
CA ALA A 468 -45.17 -16.63 -15.19
C ALA A 468 -45.17 -17.78 -14.17
N ASP A 469 -44.88 -19.00 -14.61
CA ASP A 469 -44.79 -20.18 -13.74
C ASP A 469 -43.62 -20.05 -12.74
N VAL A 470 -42.45 -19.58 -13.19
CA VAL A 470 -41.30 -19.32 -12.30
C VAL A 470 -41.65 -18.25 -11.25
N VAL A 471 -42.26 -17.13 -11.67
CA VAL A 471 -42.67 -16.05 -10.76
C VAL A 471 -43.68 -16.56 -9.74
N GLN A 472 -44.70 -17.32 -10.16
CA GLN A 472 -45.71 -17.89 -9.27
C GLN A 472 -45.12 -18.88 -8.26
N ARG A 473 -44.22 -19.78 -8.70
CA ARG A 473 -43.53 -20.72 -7.80
C ARG A 473 -42.67 -20.01 -6.76
N MET A 474 -41.87 -19.03 -7.20
CA MET A 474 -40.97 -18.28 -6.30
C MET A 474 -41.73 -17.34 -5.37
N HIS A 475 -42.90 -16.85 -5.78
CA HIS A 475 -43.79 -16.08 -4.91
C HIS A 475 -44.35 -16.91 -3.75
N ARG A 476 -44.58 -18.22 -3.96
CA ARG A 476 -45.12 -19.14 -2.94
C ARG A 476 -44.04 -19.80 -2.04
N ALA A 477 -42.84 -20.03 -2.55
CA ALA A 477 -41.74 -20.63 -1.78
C ALA A 477 -41.07 -19.59 -0.86
N PRO A 478 -40.64 -19.87 0.38
CA PRO A 478 -39.93 -18.88 1.22
C PRO A 478 -38.72 -18.28 0.50
N VAL A 479 -38.41 -16.99 0.74
CA VAL A 479 -37.20 -16.35 0.18
C VAL A 479 -36.01 -17.03 0.85
N VAL A 480 -35.43 -18.02 0.18
CA VAL A 480 -34.11 -18.53 0.55
C VAL A 480 -33.10 -17.57 -0.07
N PRO A 481 -32.30 -16.84 0.72
CA PRO A 481 -31.25 -16.00 0.18
C PRO A 481 -30.37 -16.85 -0.72
N ALA A 482 -30.07 -16.38 -1.93
CA ALA A 482 -29.11 -17.07 -2.78
C ALA A 482 -27.79 -17.15 -1.98
N PRO A 483 -27.18 -18.35 -1.81
CA PRO A 483 -25.87 -18.41 -1.19
C PRO A 483 -24.93 -17.61 -2.09
N ALA A 484 -24.45 -16.47 -1.59
CA ALA A 484 -23.33 -15.76 -2.19
C ALA A 484 -22.10 -16.66 -2.05
N ARG A 485 -21.97 -17.64 -2.96
CA ARG A 485 -20.89 -18.61 -2.95
C ARG A 485 -19.57 -17.83 -3.01
N GLY A 486 -18.61 -18.26 -2.17
CA GLY A 486 -17.30 -17.64 -1.95
C GLY A 486 -16.36 -17.60 -3.15
N GLU A 487 -16.84 -17.27 -4.35
CA GLU A 487 -15.98 -16.97 -5.50
C GLU A 487 -15.12 -15.73 -5.23
N GLY A 488 -15.68 -14.73 -4.54
CA GLY A 488 -14.91 -13.56 -4.11
C GLY A 488 -13.76 -13.90 -3.15
N SER A 489 -13.95 -14.87 -2.23
CA SER A 489 -12.89 -15.26 -1.28
C SER A 489 -11.78 -16.06 -1.98
N ARG A 490 -12.12 -16.96 -2.90
CA ARG A 490 -11.12 -17.70 -3.70
C ARG A 490 -10.19 -16.78 -4.49
N LEU A 491 -10.74 -15.71 -5.07
CA LEU A 491 -9.92 -14.73 -5.80
C LEU A 491 -8.91 -14.02 -4.90
N VAL A 492 -9.34 -13.63 -3.70
CA VAL A 492 -8.46 -12.98 -2.72
C VAL A 492 -7.41 -13.95 -2.21
N GLU A 493 -7.81 -15.17 -1.85
CA GLU A 493 -6.89 -16.25 -1.41
C GLU A 493 -5.82 -16.56 -2.46
N ALA A 494 -6.21 -16.66 -3.74
CA ALA A 494 -5.28 -16.90 -4.84
C ALA A 494 -4.28 -15.74 -5.02
N LEU A 495 -4.72 -14.49 -4.84
CA LEU A 495 -3.82 -13.33 -4.90
C LEU A 495 -2.89 -13.28 -3.68
N GLU A 496 -3.39 -13.61 -2.50
CA GLU A 496 -2.61 -13.64 -1.26
C GLU A 496 -1.53 -14.73 -1.29
N ALA A 497 -1.81 -15.88 -1.89
CA ALA A 497 -0.83 -16.95 -2.09
C ALA A 497 0.40 -16.51 -2.91
N HIS A 498 0.24 -15.48 -3.76
CA HIS A 498 1.30 -14.94 -4.60
C HIS A 498 1.94 -13.65 -4.05
N LEU A 499 1.53 -13.19 -2.86
CA LEU A 499 2.12 -12.00 -2.23
C LEU A 499 3.51 -12.30 -1.69
N GLY A 500 4.53 -11.84 -2.42
CA GLY A 500 5.92 -11.95 -2.00
C GLY A 500 6.40 -10.85 -1.05
N PRO A 501 7.69 -10.91 -0.65
CA PRO A 501 8.37 -9.78 -0.03
C PRO A 501 8.49 -8.61 -1.04
N PRO A 502 8.71 -7.37 -0.57
CA PRO A 502 8.96 -6.24 -1.47
C PRO A 502 10.16 -6.49 -2.39
N ALA A 503 10.03 -6.15 -3.67
CA ALA A 503 11.11 -6.27 -4.67
C ALA A 503 12.44 -5.71 -4.14
N PRO A 504 13.60 -6.25 -4.52
CA PRO A 504 14.91 -5.74 -4.08
C PRO A 504 15.11 -4.25 -4.40
N GLU A 505 15.90 -3.60 -3.57
CA GLU A 505 16.27 -2.20 -3.74
C GLU A 505 17.17 -2.02 -4.98
N VAL A 506 16.82 -1.06 -5.84
CA VAL A 506 17.56 -0.78 -7.09
C VAL A 506 17.72 0.73 -7.31
N ALA A 507 18.68 1.09 -8.17
CA ALA A 507 18.91 2.48 -8.55
C ALA A 507 17.78 3.02 -9.45
N PRO A 508 17.17 4.18 -9.13
CA PRO A 508 16.12 4.80 -9.94
C PRO A 508 16.62 5.31 -11.30
N ARG A 509 17.93 5.57 -11.46
CA ARG A 509 18.53 6.11 -12.68
C ARG A 509 19.63 5.20 -13.21
N PRO A 510 19.28 4.04 -13.79
CA PRO A 510 20.27 3.07 -14.28
C PRO A 510 21.18 3.64 -15.38
N TRP A 511 20.70 4.62 -16.16
CA TRP A 511 21.51 5.32 -17.16
C TRP A 511 22.68 6.12 -16.55
N ALA A 512 22.61 6.46 -15.27
CA ALA A 512 23.62 7.28 -14.59
C ALA A 512 24.65 6.44 -13.80
N ILE A 513 24.63 5.10 -13.93
CA ILE A 513 25.58 4.19 -13.26
C ILE A 513 27.04 4.54 -13.56
N PRO A 514 27.45 4.84 -14.81
CA PRO A 514 28.86 5.19 -15.08
C PRO A 514 29.34 6.43 -14.29
N LEU A 515 28.49 7.44 -14.15
CA LEU A 515 28.79 8.63 -13.35
C LEU A 515 28.88 8.30 -11.86
N ALA A 516 28.07 7.35 -11.39
CA ALA A 516 28.14 6.89 -10.01
C ALA A 516 29.47 6.17 -9.73
N LEU A 517 29.97 5.36 -10.67
CA LEU A 517 31.28 4.74 -10.54
C LEU A 517 32.40 5.78 -10.43
N ALA A 518 32.36 6.83 -11.26
CA ALA A 518 33.33 7.93 -11.19
C ALA A 518 33.28 8.67 -9.84
N LEU A 519 32.09 8.96 -9.31
CA LEU A 519 31.94 9.53 -7.97
C LEU A 519 32.52 8.58 -6.91
N GLY A 520 32.28 7.27 -7.05
CA GLY A 520 32.79 6.25 -6.15
C GLY A 520 34.32 6.28 -6.05
N LEU A 521 35.01 6.37 -7.18
CA LEU A 521 36.47 6.52 -7.21
C LEU A 521 36.95 7.78 -6.47
N GLY A 522 36.27 8.91 -6.68
CA GLY A 522 36.60 10.17 -5.98
C GLY A 522 36.38 10.08 -4.47
N LEU A 523 35.29 9.44 -4.03
CA LEU A 523 35.01 9.22 -2.61
C LEU A 523 36.04 8.28 -1.98
N SER A 524 36.46 7.23 -2.67
CA SER A 524 37.51 6.32 -2.22
C SER A 524 38.84 7.07 -2.02
N ALA A 525 39.24 7.90 -2.98
CA ALA A 525 40.46 8.71 -2.85
C ALA A 525 40.37 9.68 -1.66
N ARG A 526 39.21 10.30 -1.44
CA ARG A 526 38.96 11.19 -0.29
C ARG A 526 39.06 10.44 1.04
N ASP A 527 38.49 9.24 1.13
CA ASP A 527 38.52 8.41 2.35
C ASP A 527 39.94 7.95 2.67
N VAL A 528 40.73 7.57 1.66
CA VAL A 528 42.16 7.25 1.82
C VAL A 528 42.93 8.47 2.30
N ALA A 529 42.75 9.64 1.68
CA ALA A 529 43.43 10.88 2.10
C ALA A 529 43.10 11.25 3.56
N HIS A 530 41.86 11.03 3.99
CA HIS A 530 41.46 11.21 5.39
C HIS A 530 42.11 10.21 6.33
N GLY A 531 42.16 8.93 5.96
CA GLY A 531 42.81 7.87 6.75
C GLY A 531 44.31 8.11 6.93
N LEU A 532 44.94 8.78 5.96
CA LEU A 532 46.34 9.23 6.03
C LEU A 532 46.55 10.51 6.86
N GLY A 533 45.51 11.06 7.49
CA GLY A 533 45.63 12.21 8.38
C GLY A 533 45.87 13.56 7.67
N LEU A 534 45.66 13.63 6.35
CA LEU A 534 45.90 14.86 5.57
C LEU A 534 44.91 16.00 5.89
N GLN A 535 43.85 15.72 6.66
CA GLN A 535 42.88 16.72 7.10
C GLN A 535 42.77 16.75 8.63
N ARG A 536 43.09 17.90 9.24
CA ARG A 536 42.94 18.14 10.68
C ARG A 536 41.50 18.48 11.03
N SER A 537 40.96 17.84 12.07
CA SER A 537 39.67 18.17 12.67
C SER A 537 39.83 19.27 13.74
N CYS A 538 38.93 20.25 13.74
CA CYS A 538 38.84 21.27 14.79
C CYS A 538 38.02 20.72 15.96
N LEU A 539 38.51 20.88 17.20
CA LEU A 539 37.76 20.59 18.42
C LEU A 539 37.00 21.85 18.88
N LEU A 540 35.80 21.69 19.42
CA LEU A 540 35.07 22.75 20.13
C LEU A 540 35.12 22.48 21.63
N PRO A 541 35.02 23.51 22.49
CA PRO A 541 35.05 23.34 23.95
C PRO A 541 33.73 22.78 24.51
N VAL A 542 32.73 22.58 23.65
CA VAL A 542 31.44 22.00 24.00
C VAL A 542 31.21 20.73 23.17
N PRO A 543 30.37 19.82 23.64
CA PRO A 543 30.11 18.56 22.95
C PRO A 543 29.40 18.78 21.62
N VAL A 544 29.77 17.97 20.64
CA VAL A 544 29.27 18.03 19.27
C VAL A 544 28.64 16.70 18.89
N ILE A 545 27.31 16.71 18.72
CA ILE A 545 26.55 15.55 18.23
C ILE A 545 26.25 15.76 16.76
N SER A 546 26.60 14.79 15.93
CA SER A 546 26.36 14.82 14.49
C SER A 546 25.18 13.94 14.16
N VAL A 547 24.18 14.51 13.49
CA VAL A 547 23.05 13.76 12.94
C VAL A 547 23.10 13.92 11.43
N GLY A 548 23.12 12.81 10.70
CA GLY A 548 23.01 12.88 9.26
C GLY A 548 22.61 11.57 8.64
N SER A 549 22.50 11.59 7.32
CA SER A 549 22.22 10.39 6.54
C SER A 549 23.14 10.37 5.35
N THR A 550 23.53 9.19 4.88
CA THR A 550 24.21 9.08 3.58
C THR A 550 23.21 9.23 2.43
N ASN A 551 21.89 9.12 2.69
CA ASN A 551 20.86 9.31 1.68
C ASN A 551 20.62 10.81 1.41
N ALA A 552 20.62 11.21 0.14
CA ALA A 552 20.28 12.56 -0.30
C ALA A 552 18.81 12.92 -0.05
N ARG A 553 17.91 11.95 -0.16
CA ARG A 553 16.47 12.07 0.14
C ARG A 553 16.20 11.51 1.54
N SER A 554 16.97 11.95 2.54
CA SER A 554 16.91 11.41 3.90
C SER A 554 15.55 11.67 4.56
N PRO A 555 14.74 10.65 4.83
CA PRO A 555 13.50 10.85 5.55
C PRO A 555 13.80 10.82 7.04
N GLY A 556 13.41 11.90 7.73
CA GLY A 556 13.44 11.94 9.18
C GLY A 556 14.68 12.56 9.83
N ARG A 557 15.68 13.03 9.07
CA ARG A 557 16.87 13.72 9.62
C ARG A 557 16.47 14.91 10.50
N THR A 558 15.73 15.85 9.94
CA THR A 558 15.29 17.06 10.65
C THR A 558 14.35 16.75 11.81
N SER A 559 13.48 15.75 11.69
CA SER A 559 12.61 15.33 12.81
C SER A 559 13.41 14.70 13.96
N THR A 560 14.48 13.96 13.65
CA THR A 560 15.38 13.38 14.65
C THR A 560 16.20 14.47 15.35
N VAL A 561 16.72 15.44 14.61
CA VAL A 561 17.39 16.61 15.22
C VAL A 561 16.42 17.36 16.13
N ARG A 562 15.16 17.55 15.73
CA ARG A 562 14.17 18.23 16.58
C ARG A 562 13.82 17.45 17.85
N ALA A 563 13.64 16.14 17.75
CA ALA A 563 13.46 15.29 18.93
C ALA A 563 14.68 15.37 19.87
N LEU A 564 15.88 15.39 19.29
CA LEU A 564 17.12 15.53 20.06
C LEU A 564 17.23 16.89 20.75
N VAL A 565 16.88 17.99 20.07
CA VAL A 565 16.82 19.34 20.65
C VAL A 565 15.86 19.35 21.84
N ALA A 566 14.65 18.80 21.69
CA ALA A 566 13.66 18.78 22.76
C ALA A 566 14.15 17.99 23.99
N VAL A 567 14.74 16.81 23.78
CA VAL A 567 15.30 16.00 24.87
C VAL A 567 16.46 16.69 25.58
N LEU A 568 17.38 17.32 24.83
CA LEU A 568 18.52 18.02 25.41
C LEU A 568 18.08 19.28 26.18
N ALA A 569 17.10 20.02 25.65
CA ALA A 569 16.51 21.17 26.33
C ALA A 569 15.80 20.75 27.64
N GLN A 570 15.07 19.63 27.63
CA GLN A 570 14.46 19.06 28.85
C GLN A 570 15.49 18.65 29.91
N ARG A 571 16.73 18.36 29.49
CA ARG A 571 17.85 18.11 30.39
C ARG A 571 18.53 19.38 30.89
N GLY A 572 18.09 20.58 30.47
CA GLY A 572 18.69 21.85 30.88
C GLY A 572 19.72 22.42 29.89
N HIS A 573 20.08 21.70 28.83
CA HIS A 573 21.04 22.21 27.86
C HIS A 573 20.49 23.36 27.03
N ARG A 574 21.27 24.44 26.90
CA ARG A 574 21.10 25.41 25.82
C ARG A 574 21.68 24.83 24.53
N VAL A 575 20.79 24.39 23.63
CA VAL A 575 21.15 23.64 22.40
C VAL A 575 21.42 24.57 21.23
N GLY A 576 22.60 24.43 20.62
CA GLY A 576 22.93 25.05 19.34
C GLY A 576 22.77 24.07 18.17
N VAL A 577 22.20 24.47 17.04
CA VAL A 577 22.11 23.63 15.84
C VAL A 577 22.85 24.28 14.68
N ALA A 578 23.86 23.60 14.13
CA ALA A 578 24.62 24.08 12.98
C ALA A 578 24.16 23.39 11.69
N LEU A 579 23.76 24.17 10.69
CA LEU A 579 23.22 23.69 9.41
C LEU A 579 23.78 24.46 8.21
N ARG A 580 23.61 23.91 6.99
CA ARG A 580 24.30 24.42 5.77
C ARG A 580 23.68 25.72 5.30
N GLY A 581 22.39 25.88 5.61
CA GLY A 581 21.51 26.91 5.12
C GLY A 581 21.45 26.86 3.60
N TYR A 582 21.10 25.68 3.09
CA TYR A 582 20.85 25.44 1.67
C TYR A 582 19.67 26.31 1.19
N ARG A 583 19.80 26.93 0.01
CA ARG A 583 18.77 27.80 -0.63
C ARG A 583 18.33 29.03 0.19
N ARG A 584 19.22 29.62 0.99
CA ARG A 584 18.99 30.97 1.54
C ARG A 584 18.89 31.99 0.42
N GLN A 585 18.01 32.98 0.58
CA GLN A 585 17.79 34.00 -0.45
C GLN A 585 18.99 34.94 -0.63
N ARG A 586 19.82 35.12 0.41
CA ARG A 586 21.05 35.91 0.32
C ARG A 586 22.25 35.01 0.02
N PRO A 587 22.94 35.19 -1.14
CA PRO A 587 24.20 34.51 -1.41
C PRO A 587 25.32 35.04 -0.50
N GLY A 588 26.13 34.16 0.09
CA GLY A 588 27.25 34.52 0.96
C GLY A 588 27.85 33.30 1.69
N ARG A 589 29.09 33.43 2.18
CA ARG A 589 29.75 32.41 3.03
C ARG A 589 29.57 32.66 4.53
N ASP A 590 28.85 33.72 4.89
CA ASP A 590 28.75 34.19 6.26
C ASP A 590 27.91 33.25 7.13
N VAL A 591 28.32 33.15 8.39
CA VAL A 591 27.56 32.44 9.42
C VAL A 591 26.47 33.35 9.95
N ARG A 592 25.23 32.85 9.99
CA ARG A 592 24.09 33.58 10.57
C ARG A 592 23.54 32.82 11.76
N LEU A 593 23.42 33.52 12.89
CA LEU A 593 22.76 33.03 14.09
C LEU A 593 21.28 33.43 14.06
N SER A 594 20.41 32.55 14.55
CA SER A 594 19.01 32.89 14.79
C SER A 594 18.91 33.89 15.94
N THR A 595 18.24 35.00 15.69
CA THR A 595 17.81 36.01 16.66
C THR A 595 16.30 35.94 16.84
N GLU A 596 15.75 36.61 17.85
CA GLU A 596 14.29 36.74 18.06
C GLU A 596 13.55 37.34 16.86
N THR A 597 14.25 38.09 16.01
CA THR A 597 13.72 38.77 14.81
C THR A 597 14.12 38.09 13.49
N SER A 598 14.78 36.94 13.53
CA SER A 598 15.28 36.28 12.32
C SER A 598 14.14 35.69 11.48
N LEU A 599 14.07 36.11 10.20
CA LEU A 599 13.09 35.59 9.25
C LEU A 599 13.50 34.20 8.75
N ALA A 600 12.51 33.37 8.43
CA ALA A 600 12.73 32.05 7.82
C ALA A 600 13.58 32.11 6.53
N ALA A 601 13.50 33.21 5.79
CA ALA A 601 14.29 33.48 4.59
C ALA A 601 15.81 33.55 4.84
N ASP A 602 16.23 33.94 6.06
CA ASP A 602 17.64 34.10 6.42
C ASP A 602 18.29 32.79 6.93
N LEU A 603 17.49 31.88 7.50
CA LEU A 603 17.95 30.60 8.04
C LEU A 603 17.70 29.42 7.06
N GLY A 604 16.72 29.58 6.17
CA GLY A 604 16.16 28.50 5.35
C GLY A 604 15.07 27.72 6.08
N ASP A 605 14.25 26.97 5.33
CA ASP A 605 13.06 26.27 5.87
C ASP A 605 13.38 25.35 7.06
N GLU A 606 14.47 24.58 6.95
CA GLU A 606 14.92 23.66 8.01
C GLU A 606 15.39 24.42 9.25
N GLY A 607 16.08 25.54 9.07
CA GLY A 607 16.56 26.37 10.18
C GLY A 607 15.44 27.07 10.92
N ALA A 608 14.42 27.56 10.21
CA ALA A 608 13.23 28.11 10.83
C ALA A 608 12.47 27.07 11.67
N LEU A 609 12.33 25.85 11.14
CA LEU A 609 11.68 24.74 11.84
C LEU A 609 12.43 24.34 13.12
N LEU A 610 13.77 24.37 13.10
CA LEU A 610 14.63 24.05 14.24
C LEU A 610 14.65 25.17 15.28
N ALA A 611 14.65 26.43 14.85
CA ALA A 611 14.55 27.59 15.73
C ALA A 611 13.21 27.61 16.48
N ALA A 612 12.10 27.31 15.79
CA ALA A 612 10.78 27.17 16.40
C ALA A 612 10.69 26.03 17.42
N ALA A 613 11.61 25.06 17.37
CA ALA A 613 11.73 23.98 18.35
C ALA A 613 12.59 24.35 19.58
N GLY A 614 13.05 25.61 19.69
CA GLY A 614 13.82 26.11 20.82
C GLY A 614 15.34 26.02 20.67
N ALA A 615 15.87 25.66 19.50
CA ALA A 615 17.31 25.67 19.26
C ALA A 615 17.83 27.04 18.84
N LEU A 616 19.04 27.39 19.28
CA LEU A 616 19.80 28.48 18.66
C LEU A 616 20.44 27.97 17.37
N VAL A 617 20.05 28.51 16.21
CA VAL A 617 20.45 27.98 14.91
C VAL A 617 21.58 28.80 14.30
N ALA A 618 22.68 28.15 13.91
CA ALA A 618 23.73 28.74 13.08
C ALA A 618 23.69 28.15 11.67
N ALA A 619 23.41 28.99 10.67
CA ALA A 619 23.39 28.59 9.29
C ALA A 619 24.64 29.13 8.56
N GLY A 620 25.43 28.26 7.93
CA GLY A 620 26.67 28.64 7.21
C GLY A 620 27.25 27.47 6.40
N PRO A 621 28.05 27.70 5.35
CA PRO A 621 28.75 26.61 4.65
C PRO A 621 29.90 26.02 5.47
N ASP A 622 30.57 26.82 6.32
CA ASP A 622 31.63 26.35 7.23
C ASP A 622 31.05 25.98 8.60
N ARG A 623 31.01 24.67 8.90
CA ARG A 623 30.51 24.13 10.17
C ARG A 623 31.36 24.51 11.38
N VAL A 624 32.67 24.67 11.20
CA VAL A 624 33.55 25.06 12.29
C VAL A 624 33.24 26.50 12.69
N ALA A 625 33.05 27.39 11.72
CA ALA A 625 32.65 28.77 11.99
C ALA A 625 31.26 28.84 12.64
N CYS A 626 30.29 28.06 12.16
CA CYS A 626 28.97 27.94 12.81
C CYS A 626 29.08 27.49 14.26
N GLY A 627 29.86 26.43 14.52
CA GLY A 627 30.06 25.90 15.87
C GLY A 627 30.69 26.94 16.80
N ARG A 628 31.74 27.65 16.35
CA ARG A 628 32.36 28.73 17.13
C ARG A 628 31.40 29.86 17.45
N ALA A 629 30.56 30.26 16.49
CA ALA A 629 29.55 31.30 16.70
C ALA A 629 28.49 30.86 17.73
N LEU A 630 28.05 29.60 17.70
CA LEU A 630 27.12 29.06 18.70
C LEU A 630 27.75 29.02 20.09
N VAL A 631 29.01 28.56 20.19
CA VAL A 631 29.75 28.56 21.46
C VAL A 631 29.88 29.97 22.02
N ALA A 632 30.26 30.94 21.19
CA ALA A 632 30.36 32.34 21.61
C ALA A 632 29.01 32.92 22.07
N ALA A 633 27.91 32.42 21.50
CA ALA A 633 26.57 32.80 21.91
C ALA A 633 26.11 32.11 23.21
N GLY A 634 26.92 31.21 23.81
CA GLY A 634 26.64 30.54 25.09
C GLY A 634 25.84 29.24 24.98
N VAL A 635 25.99 28.46 23.91
CA VAL A 635 25.39 27.12 23.85
C VAL A 635 26.24 26.12 24.65
N SER A 636 25.58 25.15 25.28
CA SER A 636 26.24 24.09 26.06
C SER A 636 26.45 22.80 25.27
N VAL A 637 25.77 22.63 24.14
CA VAL A 637 25.88 21.48 23.23
C VAL A 637 25.59 21.93 21.80
N VAL A 638 26.34 21.40 20.83
CA VAL A 638 26.15 21.67 19.40
C VAL A 638 25.66 20.41 18.70
N VAL A 639 24.56 20.53 17.95
CA VAL A 639 24.03 19.47 17.08
C VAL A 639 24.26 19.86 15.62
N LEU A 640 24.92 19.00 14.86
CA LEU A 640 25.12 19.19 13.42
C LEU A 640 23.97 18.55 12.65
N ASP A 641 23.18 19.37 11.95
CA ASP A 641 22.23 18.85 10.97
C ASP A 641 22.96 18.59 9.65
N ASP A 642 22.84 17.35 9.16
CA ASP A 642 23.59 16.82 8.02
C ASP A 642 25.12 16.71 8.26
N GLY A 643 25.50 16.33 9.47
CA GLY A 643 26.88 16.36 9.96
C GLY A 643 27.81 15.25 9.45
N LEU A 644 27.28 14.15 8.90
CA LEU A 644 28.09 12.96 8.57
C LEU A 644 29.22 13.26 7.58
N GLY A 645 28.98 14.10 6.57
CA GLY A 645 30.00 14.49 5.59
C GLY A 645 31.01 15.53 6.11
N GLN A 646 30.83 16.05 7.32
CA GLN A 646 31.60 17.19 7.86
C GLN A 646 32.72 16.71 8.76
N ARG A 647 33.84 16.30 8.14
CA ARG A 647 34.99 15.73 8.86
C ARG A 647 35.99 16.77 9.40
N ARG A 648 35.79 18.06 9.07
CA ARG A 648 36.62 19.18 9.56
C ARG A 648 36.33 19.58 11.01
N LEU A 649 35.20 19.17 11.55
CA LEU A 649 34.78 19.42 12.93
C LEU A 649 34.78 18.09 13.68
N HIS A 650 35.43 18.02 14.84
CA HIS A 650 35.39 16.86 15.71
C HIS A 650 33.97 16.67 16.25
N ARG A 651 33.57 15.40 16.40
CA ARG A 651 32.21 14.99 16.77
C ARG A 651 32.35 13.92 17.85
N ASP A 652 31.72 14.16 19.00
CA ASP A 652 31.77 13.25 20.14
C ASP A 652 30.79 12.08 19.98
N LEU A 653 29.75 12.27 19.14
CA LEU A 653 28.76 11.24 18.82
C LEU A 653 28.26 11.42 17.39
N ASP A 654 28.44 10.40 16.55
CA ASP A 654 27.96 10.35 15.17
C ASP A 654 26.74 9.42 15.03
N LEU A 655 25.60 10.01 14.68
CA LEU A 655 24.32 9.34 14.48
C LEU A 655 23.97 9.28 12.99
N ALA A 656 23.85 8.06 12.45
CA ALA A 656 23.34 7.86 11.09
C ALA A 656 21.84 7.57 11.10
N VAL A 657 21.10 8.31 10.29
CA VAL A 657 19.68 8.10 10.04
C VAL A 657 19.51 7.32 8.74
N ILE A 658 18.84 6.16 8.82
CA ILE A 658 18.52 5.33 7.66
C ILE A 658 17.02 5.11 7.53
N ASP A 659 16.55 4.90 6.29
CA ASP A 659 15.18 4.46 6.00
C ASP A 659 15.20 2.95 5.79
N ALA A 660 14.49 2.18 6.62
CA ALA A 660 14.43 0.72 6.50
C ALA A 660 13.85 0.26 5.15
N ARG A 661 13.11 1.13 4.46
CA ARG A 661 12.57 0.87 3.12
C ARG A 661 13.64 0.91 2.04
N PHE A 662 14.75 1.62 2.28
CA PHE A 662 15.87 1.81 1.36
C PHE A 662 17.22 1.85 2.11
N PRO A 663 17.60 0.75 2.79
CA PRO A 663 18.78 0.73 3.64
C PRO A 663 20.07 0.97 2.86
N ALA A 664 20.13 0.65 1.56
CA ALA A 664 21.30 0.91 0.72
C ALA A 664 21.28 2.29 0.02
N ALA A 665 20.27 3.13 0.31
CA ALA A 665 20.04 4.44 -0.33
C ALA A 665 20.04 4.37 -1.87
N ARG A 666 19.55 3.25 -2.42
CA ARG A 666 19.30 2.96 -3.82
C ARG A 666 20.55 3.07 -4.70
N GLY A 667 21.73 2.87 -4.11
CA GLY A 667 23.02 2.99 -4.79
C GLY A 667 23.58 4.41 -4.76
N LEU A 668 24.77 4.57 -5.35
CA LEU A 668 25.54 5.81 -5.28
C LEU A 668 25.00 6.89 -6.23
N LEU A 669 25.03 8.15 -5.80
CA LEU A 669 24.72 9.29 -6.66
C LEU A 669 25.62 9.32 -7.91
N PRO A 670 25.12 9.77 -9.08
CA PRO A 670 23.74 10.23 -9.35
C PRO A 670 22.74 9.10 -9.71
N ALA A 671 23.19 7.85 -9.82
CA ALA A 671 22.34 6.71 -10.16
C ALA A 671 21.30 6.41 -9.07
N GLY A 672 21.75 6.45 -7.81
CA GLY A 672 20.95 6.31 -6.60
C GLY A 672 20.83 7.60 -5.82
N GLU A 673 20.83 7.49 -4.50
CA GLU A 673 20.69 8.61 -3.57
C GLU A 673 21.80 8.64 -2.51
N ARG A 674 22.66 7.61 -2.46
CA ARG A 674 23.77 7.52 -1.51
C ARG A 674 24.87 8.53 -1.85
N ARG A 675 25.32 9.28 -0.83
CA ARG A 675 26.37 10.31 -0.91
C ARG A 675 27.77 9.78 -0.54
N GLU A 676 27.83 8.62 0.08
CA GLU A 676 29.03 7.99 0.62
C GLU A 676 29.20 6.57 0.04
N LEU A 677 30.39 5.98 0.16
CA LEU A 677 30.65 4.64 -0.37
C LEU A 677 29.78 3.56 0.28
N ALA A 678 29.60 3.64 1.60
CA ALA A 678 28.73 2.78 2.37
C ALA A 678 27.47 3.55 2.80
N ALA A 679 26.34 2.84 2.95
CA ALA A 679 25.10 3.46 3.41
C ALA A 679 25.17 3.82 4.90
N VAL A 680 25.86 2.98 5.67
CA VAL A 680 26.29 3.27 7.03
C VAL A 680 27.83 3.23 7.04
N PRO A 681 28.51 4.37 7.13
CA PRO A 681 29.95 4.41 7.27
C PRO A 681 30.41 3.72 8.56
N ALA A 682 31.56 3.04 8.52
CA ALA A 682 32.08 2.26 9.64
C ALA A 682 32.42 3.08 10.90
N TRP A 683 32.57 4.41 10.77
CA TRP A 683 32.88 5.32 11.87
C TRP A 683 31.64 5.85 12.60
N VAL A 684 30.43 5.49 12.17
CA VAL A 684 29.18 5.88 12.83
C VAL A 684 29.05 5.14 14.16
N ASP A 685 28.68 5.85 15.23
CA ASP A 685 28.52 5.26 16.56
C ASP A 685 27.19 4.55 16.75
N LEU A 686 26.10 5.14 16.22
CA LEU A 686 24.74 4.59 16.32
C LEU A 686 23.95 4.84 15.03
N VAL A 687 23.15 3.84 14.66
CA VAL A 687 22.23 3.92 13.52
C VAL A 687 20.81 4.02 14.04
N LEU A 688 20.08 5.04 13.58
CA LEU A 688 18.67 5.27 13.87
C LEU A 688 17.84 4.88 12.63
N VAL A 689 16.95 3.91 12.82
CA VAL A 689 16.18 3.29 11.75
C VAL A 689 14.77 3.85 11.72
N HIS A 690 14.48 4.67 10.73
CA HIS A 690 13.13 5.16 10.44
C HIS A 690 12.36 4.17 9.56
N HIS A 691 11.04 4.14 9.72
CA HIS A 691 10.13 3.26 8.96
C HIS A 691 10.48 1.77 9.10
N GLY A 692 11.12 1.38 10.20
CA GLY A 692 11.33 -0.02 10.56
C GLY A 692 10.06 -0.65 11.13
N GLY A 693 9.85 -1.93 10.87
CA GLY A 693 8.69 -2.70 11.30
C GLY A 693 7.81 -3.15 10.13
N GLY A 694 7.01 -4.21 10.35
CA GLY A 694 6.17 -4.79 9.30
C GLY A 694 6.99 -5.35 8.13
N LEU A 695 6.77 -4.81 6.92
CA LEU A 695 7.38 -5.27 5.66
C LEU A 695 8.86 -4.92 5.49
N PHE A 696 9.39 -3.98 6.27
CA PHE A 696 10.75 -3.47 6.10
C PHE A 696 11.52 -3.53 7.41
N GLN A 697 12.75 -4.04 7.33
CA GLN A 697 13.68 -4.14 8.45
C GLN A 697 15.07 -3.70 7.99
N ALA A 698 15.81 -3.09 8.92
CA ALA A 698 17.20 -2.72 8.73
C ALA A 698 17.93 -2.76 10.07
N GLU A 699 19.24 -2.94 10.03
CA GLU A 699 20.08 -2.98 11.23
C GLU A 699 20.21 -1.60 11.87
N GLY A 700 20.06 -1.55 13.20
CA GLY A 700 20.17 -0.33 14.00
C GLY A 700 19.07 -0.22 15.06
N LEU A 701 19.00 0.93 15.71
CA LEU A 701 18.01 1.24 16.73
C LEU A 701 16.73 1.80 16.07
N PRO A 702 15.57 1.13 16.21
CA PRO A 702 14.32 1.62 15.63
C PRO A 702 13.88 2.92 16.33
N VAL A 703 13.42 3.89 15.55
CA VAL A 703 12.74 5.07 16.07
C VAL A 703 11.23 4.95 15.88
N ILE A 704 10.45 5.39 16.87
CA ILE A 704 9.00 5.41 16.76
C ILE A 704 8.60 6.75 16.13
N ARG A 705 7.84 6.68 15.04
CA ARG A 705 7.30 7.85 14.36
C ARG A 705 5.78 7.87 14.52
N SER A 706 5.23 9.01 14.85
CA SER A 706 3.79 9.24 14.88
C SER A 706 3.45 10.57 14.20
N PRO A 707 2.25 10.70 13.60
CA PRO A 707 1.72 12.00 13.23
C PRO A 707 1.65 12.88 14.49
N GLY A 708 2.21 14.09 14.41
CA GLY A 708 2.06 15.10 15.45
C GLY A 708 0.66 15.73 15.41
N PRO A 709 0.30 16.54 16.43
CA PRO A 709 -0.97 17.23 16.47
C PRO A 709 -1.10 18.21 15.30
N TRP A 710 -2.34 18.43 14.86
CA TRP A 710 -2.65 19.46 13.87
C TRP A 710 -2.48 20.86 14.46
N GLN A 711 -2.04 21.77 13.60
CA GLN A 711 -1.74 23.16 13.91
C GLN A 711 -2.32 24.06 12.82
N GLN A 712 -2.71 25.27 13.21
CA GLN A 712 -3.17 26.35 12.35
C GLN A 712 -2.54 27.67 12.82
N ALA A 713 -2.73 28.75 12.09
CA ALA A 713 -2.20 30.07 12.47
C ALA A 713 -2.65 30.55 13.86
N SER A 714 -3.82 30.12 14.31
CA SER A 714 -4.37 30.40 15.64
C SER A 714 -3.81 29.51 16.76
N GLY A 715 -3.01 28.48 16.44
CA GLY A 715 -2.47 27.51 17.38
C GLY A 715 -2.95 26.07 17.08
N PRO A 716 -2.87 25.17 18.07
CA PRO A 716 -3.31 23.78 17.93
C PRO A 716 -4.80 23.73 17.58
N SER A 717 -5.13 23.08 16.47
CA SER A 717 -6.48 23.03 15.91
C SER A 717 -6.56 21.89 14.92
N ASP A 718 -7.61 21.08 15.00
CA ASP A 718 -7.88 20.04 14.01
C ASP A 718 -8.60 20.63 12.79
N PRO A 719 -8.35 20.10 11.58
CA PRO A 719 -9.14 20.52 10.43
C PRO A 719 -10.62 20.16 10.61
N PRO A 720 -11.55 20.72 9.83
CA PRO A 720 -12.94 20.26 9.79
C PRO A 720 -13.06 18.82 9.31
N ASP A 721 -14.03 18.06 9.85
CA ASP A 721 -14.33 16.70 9.41
C ASP A 721 -14.74 16.65 7.94
N GLY A 722 -14.42 15.52 7.29
CA GLY A 722 -14.71 15.31 5.87
C GLY A 722 -13.47 15.40 4.98
N PRO A 723 -13.68 15.49 3.64
CA PRO A 723 -12.61 15.47 2.68
C PRO A 723 -11.77 16.75 2.71
N VAL A 724 -10.46 16.58 2.55
CA VAL A 724 -9.50 17.69 2.50
C VAL A 724 -8.79 17.77 1.16
N LEU A 725 -8.27 18.95 0.81
CA LEU A 725 -7.26 19.07 -0.24
C LEU A 725 -5.88 19.07 0.42
N ALA A 726 -5.08 18.07 0.11
CA ALA A 726 -3.74 17.91 0.64
C ALA A 726 -2.68 18.39 -0.35
N PHE A 727 -1.63 19.05 0.13
CA PHE A 727 -0.47 19.38 -0.70
C PHE A 727 0.82 19.30 0.10
N CYS A 728 1.91 18.92 -0.55
CA CYS A 728 3.22 18.96 0.10
C CYS A 728 4.38 19.04 -0.89
N GLY A 729 5.44 19.74 -0.50
CA GLY A 729 6.71 19.85 -1.22
C GLY A 729 7.84 19.17 -0.46
N ILE A 730 7.71 17.86 -0.24
CA ILE A 730 8.72 17.03 0.43
C ILE A 730 9.28 15.96 -0.52
N GLY A 731 10.42 15.38 -0.16
CA GLY A 731 11.10 14.37 -0.98
C GLY A 731 10.23 13.13 -1.29
N ARG A 732 9.26 12.78 -0.44
CA ARG A 732 8.34 11.64 -0.64
C ARG A 732 6.89 12.05 -0.34
N PRO A 733 6.15 12.60 -1.32
CA PRO A 733 4.78 13.07 -1.10
C PRO A 733 3.81 11.97 -0.65
N ALA A 734 4.06 10.73 -1.07
CA ALA A 734 3.25 9.58 -0.70
C ALA A 734 3.27 9.27 0.81
N ASP A 735 4.35 9.61 1.52
CA ASP A 735 4.46 9.43 2.99
C ASP A 735 3.52 10.39 3.72
N PHE A 736 3.37 11.62 3.22
CA PHE A 736 2.42 12.57 3.79
C PHE A 736 0.99 12.11 3.54
N LEU A 737 0.65 11.69 2.32
CA LEU A 737 -0.65 11.11 2.00
C LEU A 737 -1.01 9.91 2.90
N ALA A 738 -0.05 9.01 3.14
CA ALA A 738 -0.25 7.85 4.00
C ALA A 738 -0.47 8.20 5.48
N SER A 739 0.07 9.34 5.92
CA SER A 739 -0.12 9.87 7.27
C SER A 739 -1.48 10.52 7.48
N LEU A 740 -2.27 10.70 6.42
CA LEU A 740 -3.59 11.32 6.52
C LEU A 740 -4.63 10.36 7.11
N ASP A 741 -5.28 10.83 8.15
CA ASP A 741 -6.37 10.22 8.91
C ASP A 741 -7.76 10.59 8.34
N ARG A 742 -7.79 11.24 7.17
CA ARG A 742 -9.00 11.75 6.53
C ARG A 742 -8.99 11.51 5.02
N PRO A 743 -10.17 11.44 4.38
CA PRO A 743 -10.26 11.30 2.94
C PRO A 743 -9.68 12.52 2.21
N VAL A 744 -9.04 12.30 1.06
CA VAL A 744 -8.33 13.32 0.30
C VAL A 744 -9.02 13.53 -1.04
N ALA A 745 -9.86 14.55 -1.14
CA ALA A 745 -10.56 14.84 -2.40
C ALA A 745 -9.60 15.18 -3.55
N ALA A 746 -8.50 15.87 -3.24
CA ALA A 746 -7.47 16.20 -4.19
C ALA A 746 -6.09 16.28 -3.52
N PHE A 747 -5.05 15.85 -4.25
CA PHE A 747 -3.67 15.95 -3.82
C PHE A 747 -2.82 16.74 -4.81
N VAL A 748 -2.00 17.66 -4.30
CA VAL A 748 -1.05 18.44 -5.10
C VAL A 748 0.37 18.18 -4.61
N ALA A 749 1.12 17.36 -5.36
CA ALA A 749 2.55 17.16 -5.13
C ALA A 749 3.34 18.36 -5.65
N LEU A 750 4.08 19.03 -4.77
CA LEU A 750 4.94 20.16 -5.11
C LEU A 750 6.38 19.71 -5.28
N ALA A 751 7.17 20.47 -6.04
CA ALA A 751 8.61 20.28 -6.05
C ALA A 751 9.20 20.63 -4.67
N ASP A 752 10.30 19.98 -4.30
CA ASP A 752 10.97 20.29 -3.04
C ASP A 752 11.48 21.74 -3.05
N HIS A 753 11.03 22.51 -2.07
CA HIS A 753 11.17 23.96 -1.97
C HIS A 753 10.61 24.79 -3.12
N GLN A 754 9.50 24.33 -3.72
CA GLN A 754 8.72 25.17 -4.62
C GLN A 754 8.27 26.47 -3.89
N PRO A 755 8.47 27.65 -4.49
CA PRO A 755 7.94 28.90 -3.94
C PRO A 755 6.41 28.90 -3.93
N LEU A 756 5.81 29.25 -2.79
CA LEU A 756 4.36 29.36 -2.62
C LEU A 756 3.91 30.80 -2.91
N THR A 757 3.90 31.19 -4.20
CA THR A 757 3.52 32.55 -4.63
C THR A 757 2.04 32.83 -4.40
N ALA A 758 1.64 34.11 -4.41
CA ALA A 758 0.24 34.52 -4.30
C ALA A 758 -0.64 33.90 -5.41
N ALA A 759 -0.16 33.88 -6.66
CA ALA A 759 -0.86 33.24 -7.78
C ALA A 759 -1.04 31.73 -7.57
N PHE A 760 -0.03 31.05 -7.01
CA PHE A 760 -0.16 29.64 -6.65
C PHE A 760 -1.19 29.42 -5.54
N ALA A 761 -1.22 30.32 -4.55
CA ALA A 761 -2.21 30.29 -3.49
C ALA A 761 -3.66 30.46 -3.99
N GLU A 762 -3.88 31.36 -4.95
CA GLU A 762 -5.18 31.51 -5.62
C GLU A 762 -5.56 30.25 -6.40
N SER A 763 -4.62 29.68 -7.15
CA SER A 763 -4.84 28.43 -7.88
C SER A 763 -5.21 27.27 -6.94
N LEU A 764 -4.55 27.18 -5.77
CA LEU A 764 -4.88 26.19 -4.75
C LEU A 764 -6.28 26.41 -4.17
N ARG A 765 -6.67 27.65 -3.86
CA ARG A 765 -8.04 27.94 -3.37
C ARG A 765 -9.10 27.61 -4.40
N ALA A 766 -8.88 27.99 -5.66
CA ALA A 766 -9.79 27.68 -6.76
C ALA A 766 -9.99 26.17 -6.92
N ARG A 767 -8.90 25.39 -6.79
CA ARG A 767 -8.95 23.92 -6.83
C ARG A 767 -9.57 23.30 -5.58
N ALA A 768 -9.41 23.93 -4.41
CA ALA A 768 -10.00 23.46 -3.17
C ALA A 768 -11.53 23.62 -3.19
N GLY A 769 -12.07 24.65 -3.85
CA GLY A 769 -13.52 24.84 -3.96
C GLY A 769 -14.22 24.93 -2.60
N GLY A 770 -13.55 25.48 -1.58
CA GLY A 770 -14.04 25.57 -0.20
C GLY A 770 -13.63 24.43 0.73
N LEU A 771 -12.94 23.39 0.24
CA LEU A 771 -12.41 22.32 1.08
C LEU A 771 -11.27 22.81 2.01
N PRO A 772 -11.13 22.25 3.22
CA PRO A 772 -10.00 22.52 4.09
C PRO A 772 -8.67 22.14 3.43
N LEU A 773 -7.67 23.00 3.60
CA LEU A 773 -6.32 22.78 3.08
C LEU A 773 -5.44 22.11 4.14
N VAL A 774 -4.73 21.05 3.78
CA VAL A 774 -3.76 20.41 4.68
C VAL A 774 -2.37 20.28 4.06
N CYS A 775 -1.32 20.54 4.84
CA CYS A 775 0.06 20.39 4.38
C CYS A 775 1.05 19.93 5.48
N THR A 776 2.33 19.81 5.12
CA THR A 776 3.39 19.46 6.09
C THR A 776 3.86 20.70 6.85
N ALA A 777 4.39 20.52 8.07
CA ALA A 777 5.01 21.61 8.82
C ALA A 777 6.16 22.31 8.05
N LYS A 778 6.90 21.59 7.19
CA LYS A 778 7.94 22.17 6.32
C LYS A 778 7.35 23.16 5.31
N ASP A 779 6.20 22.82 4.73
CA ASP A 779 5.49 23.69 3.79
C ASP A 779 4.84 24.88 4.48
N ALA A 780 4.33 24.67 5.70
CA ALA A 780 3.63 25.69 6.49
C ALA A 780 4.49 26.93 6.78
N VAL A 781 5.80 26.75 7.03
CA VAL A 781 6.75 27.85 7.23
C VAL A 781 6.77 28.81 6.04
N ARG A 782 6.53 28.31 4.83
CA ARG A 782 6.54 29.09 3.58
C ARG A 782 5.18 29.63 3.17
N LEU A 783 4.11 29.29 3.89
CA LEU A 783 2.76 29.70 3.49
C LEU A 783 2.62 31.23 3.52
N PRO A 784 2.06 31.84 2.45
CA PRO A 784 1.69 33.24 2.49
C PRO A 784 0.62 33.47 3.55
N SER A 785 0.61 34.67 4.14
CA SER A 785 -0.34 35.07 5.19
C SER A 785 -1.79 34.78 4.80
N SER A 786 -2.14 34.98 3.53
CA SER A 786 -3.49 34.72 3.02
C SER A 786 -3.92 33.25 3.20
N LEU A 787 -3.02 32.27 3.09
CA LEU A 787 -3.34 30.84 3.24
C LEU A 787 -3.17 30.31 4.65
N ARG A 788 -2.32 30.92 5.47
CA ARG A 788 -2.04 30.43 6.84
C ARG A 788 -3.30 30.32 7.70
N GLY A 789 -4.26 31.22 7.52
CA GLY A 789 -5.52 31.21 8.28
C GLY A 789 -6.49 30.09 7.88
N VAL A 790 -6.34 29.49 6.70
CA VAL A 790 -7.26 28.48 6.15
C VAL A 790 -6.59 27.14 5.86
N THR A 791 -5.34 26.98 6.32
CA THR A 791 -4.53 25.79 6.10
C THR A 791 -4.12 25.19 7.44
N TRP A 792 -4.34 23.90 7.58
CA TRP A 792 -3.84 23.11 8.70
C TRP A 792 -2.55 22.41 8.30
N TRP A 793 -1.64 22.29 9.25
CA TRP A 793 -0.43 21.51 9.05
C TRP A 793 -0.18 20.64 10.27
N ARG A 794 0.49 19.53 10.03
CA ARG A 794 1.03 18.73 11.11
C ARG A 794 2.46 18.37 10.82
N ASP A 795 3.11 18.02 11.89
CA ASP A 795 4.49 17.61 11.90
C ASP A 795 4.59 16.10 12.17
N VAL A 796 5.80 15.55 12.09
CA VAL A 796 6.08 14.17 12.51
C VAL A 796 6.77 14.20 13.86
N SER A 797 6.13 13.59 14.85
CA SER A 797 6.74 13.33 16.15
C SER A 797 7.64 12.10 16.08
N VAL A 798 8.83 12.20 16.68
CA VAL A 798 9.81 11.11 16.75
C VAL A 798 10.15 10.85 18.21
N SER A 799 9.98 9.61 18.65
CA SER A 799 10.48 9.16 19.95
C SER A 799 11.84 8.48 19.77
N LEU A 800 12.83 8.96 20.52
CA LEU A 800 14.20 8.47 20.46
C LEU A 800 14.37 7.23 21.36
N PRO A 801 15.17 6.23 20.93
CA PRO A 801 15.38 5.00 21.70
C PRO A 801 16.16 5.27 22.99
N SER A 802 15.84 4.53 24.06
CA SER A 802 16.50 4.66 25.37
C SER A 802 18.02 4.49 25.32
N ALA A 803 18.52 3.60 24.46
CA ALA A 803 19.95 3.39 24.24
C ALA A 803 20.68 4.62 23.67
N LEU A 804 19.98 5.49 22.92
CA LEU A 804 20.54 6.78 22.52
C LEU A 804 20.53 7.75 23.71
N LEU A 805 19.42 7.80 24.46
CA LEU A 805 19.26 8.70 25.60
C LEU A 805 20.36 8.51 26.66
N SER A 806 20.83 7.29 26.88
CA SER A 806 21.92 7.00 27.82
C SER A 806 23.30 7.48 27.36
N ARG A 807 23.48 7.82 26.08
CA ARG A 807 24.76 8.32 25.52
C ARG A 807 24.82 9.83 25.35
N LEU A 808 23.68 10.51 25.49
CA LEU A 808 23.58 11.96 25.42
C LEU A 808 24.27 12.61 26.64
N PRO A 809 24.79 13.84 26.50
CA PRO A 809 25.42 14.56 27.60
C PRO A 809 24.53 14.55 28.85
N PRO A 810 25.08 14.27 30.04
CA PRO A 810 24.45 14.72 31.27
C PRO A 810 24.58 16.24 31.36
N TYR A 811 23.55 16.91 31.89
CA TYR A 811 23.65 18.32 32.23
C TYR A 811 24.34 18.43 33.59
N GLN A 812 25.54 19.02 33.59
CA GLN A 812 26.24 19.37 34.82
C GLN A 812 26.06 20.87 35.02
N ASP A 813 25.29 21.26 36.05
CA ASP A 813 25.37 22.62 36.57
C ASP A 813 26.79 22.83 37.06
N SER A 814 27.53 23.70 36.37
CA SER A 814 28.85 24.17 36.79
C SER A 814 28.75 25.13 37.95
#